data_AF-A0A3A4NRR2-F1
#
_entry.id   AF-A0A3A4NRR2-F1
#
_cell.length_a   1.000
_cell.length_b   1.000
_cell.length_c   1.000
_cell.angle_alpha   90.00
_cell.angle_beta   90.00
_cell.angle_gamma   90.00
#
_symmetry.space_group_name_H-M   'P 1'
#
loop_
_entity.id
_entity.type
_entity.pdbx_description
1 polymer ?
#
loop_
_entity_poly.entity_id
_entity_poly.type
_entity_poly.pdbx_seq_one_letter_code
_entity_poly.pdbx_strand_id
1 'polypeptide(L)'
;MTTKENEISLRGTLEKIIYMNAEDGFTVALLNVSRKGGAVTIVGHLSGVREGEQLQALGSWETNQKFGEQFRVHSCQIIPPSTTEGIEKYLASGVIPGIGPVMAERIVHRFGMKTLHVMEESPQRLKEVPGIGRKTLKKILAAWEQHKDLRDTMIFLQSLGISAAYAGKIIKQYGGDASRIVRENPYRLTYDVYGIGFKQADAIAMHMGIAPDSPERAAAAVAHVLSGAAAEGHVFCPLHVVRERCQRLLAAPPAVIESGVAALVTERKVVIDRMNSQDAAYLVALYTAETGAADFLRSLRETLRLMPPIHAGKATTWFEKRHRMTLNARQREALAKAVSSKLLIITGGPGTGKTTIIQALVEIFRAKDQKVVLAAPTGRAAKKMEESAGATAMTIHRLLEYSPLFSGFLRDQANPIECDVLIIDEASMLDIVLLYHLLKAVPSEAGVILIGDIDQLPSVGPGNVLKDLIESHIAEVVRLTEIFRQEADSLIIANAHKVNRGEIPMMPRGEASPKSDFHFIERSNPDEVVATIENLVSQRIPNAFHLDPLLDIQVLSPMHRGPAGVANLNLRLQHLLNPSNHEIKHGARGFRLRDKVMQIRNNYEKEVFNGDIGLVSEIDPEAGQVGVDFDGRIVDYEQNELDDLELAYAISVHKSQGSEYRAVVMPMVNQHYMLLQRNLLYTAITRAKELVVLVGSIQALSQAVKNANVQYRNSGLASRLKSHSGG
;
A
#
# COMPACT_ATOMS: atom_id res chain seq x y z
N MET A 1 10.23 -52.54 -1.75
CA MET A 1 8.91 -52.98 -1.27
C MET A 1 8.82 -52.63 0.19
N THR A 2 8.16 -51.52 0.50
CA THR A 2 7.94 -51.02 1.86
C THR A 2 6.43 -50.93 2.05
N THR A 3 5.99 -51.53 3.15
CA THR A 3 4.64 -51.69 3.69
C THR A 3 3.64 -50.58 3.34
N LYS A 4 2.65 -50.91 2.49
CA LYS A 4 1.35 -50.22 2.46
C LYS A 4 0.60 -50.57 3.75
N GLU A 5 0.81 -49.80 4.80
CA GLU A 5 -0.11 -49.80 5.96
C GLU A 5 -1.47 -49.27 5.51
N ASN A 6 -2.54 -49.81 6.11
CA ASN A 6 -3.93 -49.63 5.70
C ASN A 6 -4.36 -48.14 5.65
N GLU A 7 -4.25 -47.51 4.49
CA GLU A 7 -4.92 -46.23 4.22
C GLU A 7 -6.43 -46.45 4.21
N ILE A 8 -7.11 -45.82 5.17
CA ILE A 8 -8.56 -45.87 5.31
C ILE A 8 -9.12 -44.59 4.68
N SER A 9 -10.26 -44.70 3.99
CA SER A 9 -10.97 -43.54 3.46
C SER A 9 -12.21 -43.25 4.30
N LEU A 10 -12.28 -42.04 4.85
CA LEU A 10 -13.45 -41.50 5.52
C LEU A 10 -14.15 -40.49 4.62
N ARG A 11 -15.48 -40.56 4.58
CA ARG A 11 -16.34 -39.59 3.90
C ARG A 11 -17.33 -39.01 4.90
N GLY A 12 -17.41 -37.69 4.95
CA GLY A 12 -18.26 -37.00 5.91
C GLY A 12 -18.40 -35.51 5.66
N THR A 13 -19.26 -34.87 6.42
CA THR A 13 -19.43 -33.41 6.42
C THR A 13 -18.58 -32.82 7.53
N LEU A 14 -17.82 -31.77 7.22
CA LEU A 14 -17.03 -31.04 8.21
C LEU A 14 -17.98 -30.27 9.13
N GLU A 15 -18.13 -30.72 10.36
CA GLU A 15 -19.10 -30.16 11.31
C GLU A 15 -18.55 -28.92 11.99
N LYS A 16 -17.29 -28.97 12.41
CA LYS A 16 -16.65 -27.87 13.13
C LYS A 16 -15.14 -27.90 13.00
N ILE A 17 -14.51 -26.74 12.80
CA ILE A 17 -13.07 -26.58 12.89
C ILE A 17 -12.73 -26.19 14.34
N ILE A 18 -11.98 -27.06 15.03
CA ILE A 18 -11.60 -26.83 16.43
C ILE A 18 -10.38 -25.90 16.49
N TYR A 19 -9.44 -26.07 15.56
CA TYR A 19 -8.21 -25.30 15.49
C TYR A 19 -7.67 -25.30 14.06
N MET A 20 -7.18 -24.16 13.59
CA MET A 20 -6.51 -24.03 12.30
C MET A 20 -5.35 -23.05 12.44
N ASN A 21 -4.16 -23.49 12.06
CA ASN A 21 -3.00 -22.63 11.96
C ASN A 21 -2.93 -22.03 10.54
N ALA A 22 -3.02 -20.70 10.46
CA ALA A 22 -3.08 -19.96 9.21
C ALA A 22 -1.75 -19.93 8.43
N GLU A 23 -0.62 -20.32 9.05
CA GLU A 23 0.71 -20.25 8.43
C GLU A 23 1.18 -21.57 7.78
N ASP A 24 0.83 -22.72 8.35
CA ASP A 24 1.23 -24.05 7.87
C ASP A 24 0.05 -24.93 7.41
N GLY A 25 -1.19 -24.45 7.57
CA GLY A 25 -2.41 -25.17 7.17
C GLY A 25 -2.79 -26.34 8.08
N PHE A 26 -2.12 -26.53 9.22
CA PHE A 26 -2.45 -27.59 10.17
C PHE A 26 -3.83 -27.33 10.78
N THR A 27 -4.72 -28.32 10.65
CA THR A 27 -6.13 -28.21 11.00
C THR A 27 -6.57 -29.39 11.85
N VAL A 28 -7.28 -29.10 12.93
CA VAL A 28 -8.00 -30.06 13.77
C VAL A 28 -9.49 -29.79 13.62
N ALA A 29 -10.25 -30.77 13.14
CA ALA A 29 -11.66 -30.60 12.86
C ALA A 29 -12.49 -31.84 13.18
N LEU A 30 -13.79 -31.66 13.36
CA LEU A 30 -14.77 -32.73 13.55
C LEU A 30 -15.43 -33.05 12.19
N LEU A 31 -15.31 -34.30 11.78
CA LEU A 31 -15.90 -34.84 10.56
C LEU A 31 -17.03 -35.80 10.92
N ASN A 32 -18.26 -35.49 10.52
CA ASN A 32 -19.40 -36.37 10.72
C ASN A 32 -19.48 -37.44 9.61
N VAL A 33 -19.16 -38.69 9.96
CA VAL A 33 -18.99 -39.78 8.99
C VAL A 33 -20.31 -40.52 8.75
N SER A 34 -20.81 -40.50 7.51
CA SER A 34 -22.14 -40.98 7.10
C SER A 34 -22.42 -42.48 7.31
N ARG A 35 -21.41 -43.31 7.64
CA ARG A 35 -21.55 -44.76 7.82
C ARG A 35 -21.43 -45.26 9.27
N LYS A 36 -21.09 -44.40 10.24
CA LYS A 36 -20.88 -44.81 11.65
C LYS A 36 -21.60 -43.99 12.71
N GLY A 37 -22.36 -42.95 12.34
CA GLY A 37 -23.25 -42.25 13.28
C GLY A 37 -22.54 -41.52 14.43
N GLY A 38 -21.30 -41.07 14.21
CA GLY A 38 -20.52 -40.33 15.20
C GLY A 38 -19.52 -39.38 14.54
N ALA A 39 -19.31 -38.23 15.18
CA ALA A 39 -18.32 -37.26 14.76
C ALA A 39 -16.90 -37.77 15.08
N VAL A 40 -16.03 -37.75 14.09
CA VAL A 40 -14.64 -38.21 14.17
C VAL A 40 -13.71 -37.01 14.15
N THR A 41 -12.78 -36.94 15.09
CA THR A 41 -11.74 -35.90 15.07
C THR A 41 -10.70 -36.22 14.00
N ILE A 42 -10.59 -35.35 12.99
CA ILE A 42 -9.58 -35.42 11.94
C ILE A 42 -8.47 -34.40 12.20
N VAL A 43 -7.23 -34.78 11.92
CA VAL A 43 -6.03 -33.95 12.16
C VAL A 43 -5.10 -34.04 10.96
N GLY A 44 -4.72 -32.91 10.37
CA GLY A 44 -3.80 -32.87 9.23
C GLY A 44 -3.76 -31.52 8.54
N HIS A 45 -3.03 -31.42 7.43
CA HIS A 45 -2.95 -30.18 6.65
C HIS A 45 -4.16 -30.06 5.71
N LEU A 46 -5.27 -29.54 6.23
CA LEU A 46 -6.53 -29.38 5.48
C LEU A 46 -6.62 -27.95 4.93
N SER A 47 -5.99 -27.69 3.80
CA SER A 47 -5.97 -26.35 3.21
C SER A 47 -7.32 -26.02 2.54
N GLY A 48 -7.96 -24.94 2.98
CA GLY A 48 -9.11 -24.34 2.29
C GLY A 48 -10.49 -24.95 2.60
N VAL A 49 -10.58 -25.85 3.58
CA VAL A 49 -11.85 -26.47 3.99
C VAL A 49 -12.69 -25.53 4.87
N ARG A 50 -14.03 -25.54 4.70
CA ARG A 50 -14.99 -24.77 5.51
C ARG A 50 -15.99 -25.67 6.21
N GLU A 51 -16.49 -25.22 7.36
CA GLU A 51 -17.61 -25.88 8.06
C GLU A 51 -18.82 -26.00 7.12
N GLY A 52 -19.40 -27.20 7.06
CA GLY A 52 -20.47 -27.59 6.14
C GLY A 52 -20.02 -28.25 4.84
N GLU A 53 -18.72 -28.30 4.52
CA GLU A 53 -18.22 -28.92 3.28
C GLU A 53 -18.13 -30.46 3.39
N GLN A 54 -18.45 -31.17 2.30
CA GLN A 54 -18.25 -32.61 2.20
C GLN A 54 -16.81 -32.93 1.82
N LEU A 55 -16.19 -33.80 2.60
CA LEU A 55 -14.79 -34.17 2.46
C LEU A 55 -14.65 -35.67 2.30
N GLN A 56 -13.76 -36.08 1.39
CA GLN A 56 -13.16 -37.40 1.41
C GLN A 56 -11.74 -37.28 1.98
N ALA A 57 -11.52 -37.83 3.17
CA ALA A 57 -10.23 -37.87 3.83
C ALA A 57 -9.61 -39.27 3.71
N LEU A 58 -8.36 -39.34 3.27
CA LEU A 58 -7.54 -40.55 3.23
C LEU A 58 -6.47 -40.44 4.32
N GLY A 59 -6.33 -41.47 5.14
CA GLY A 59 -5.54 -41.37 6.35
C GLY A 59 -5.45 -42.66 7.15
N SER A 60 -4.86 -42.55 8.33
CA SER A 60 -4.73 -43.64 9.30
C SER A 60 -5.25 -43.21 10.67
N TRP A 61 -5.69 -44.18 11.47
CA TRP A 61 -6.06 -43.93 12.86
C TRP A 61 -4.80 -43.86 13.73
N GLU A 62 -4.74 -42.85 14.58
CA GLU A 62 -3.70 -42.66 15.58
C GLU A 62 -4.31 -42.38 16.96
N THR A 63 -3.72 -42.94 18.00
CA THR A 63 -4.16 -42.71 19.38
C THR A 63 -3.22 -41.72 20.06
N ASN A 64 -3.72 -40.51 20.33
CA ASN A 64 -2.97 -39.49 21.05
C ASN A 64 -3.16 -39.66 22.57
N GLN A 65 -2.06 -39.68 23.33
CA GLN A 65 -2.09 -39.85 24.79
C GLN A 65 -2.89 -38.78 25.56
N LYS A 66 -3.10 -37.59 24.98
CA LYS A 66 -3.87 -36.49 25.61
C LYS A 66 -5.29 -36.32 25.08
N PHE A 67 -5.58 -36.74 23.86
CA PHE A 67 -6.83 -36.38 23.15
C PHE A 67 -7.61 -37.59 22.59
N GLY A 68 -7.15 -38.81 22.83
CA GLY A 68 -7.83 -40.03 22.40
C GLY A 68 -7.59 -40.39 20.93
N GLU A 69 -8.50 -41.17 20.37
CA GLU A 69 -8.45 -41.67 18.98
C GLU A 69 -8.72 -40.54 17.98
N GLN A 70 -7.78 -40.29 17.07
CA GLN A 70 -7.83 -39.25 16.05
C GLN A 70 -7.49 -39.86 14.69
N PHE A 71 -8.06 -39.29 13.63
CA PHE A 71 -7.78 -39.72 12.27
C PHE A 71 -6.78 -38.77 11.61
N ARG A 72 -5.55 -39.23 11.38
CA ARG A 72 -4.52 -38.43 10.72
C ARG A 72 -4.74 -38.43 9.21
N VAL A 73 -4.99 -37.25 8.65
CA VAL A 73 -5.27 -37.08 7.22
C VAL A 73 -3.97 -36.88 6.44
N HIS A 74 -3.70 -37.77 5.49
CA HIS A 74 -2.56 -37.66 4.55
C HIS A 74 -2.97 -36.93 3.26
N SER A 75 -4.21 -37.12 2.81
CA SER A 75 -4.79 -36.34 1.71
C SER A 75 -6.28 -36.13 1.92
N CYS A 76 -6.77 -34.94 1.55
CA CYS A 76 -8.19 -34.62 1.58
C CYS A 76 -8.63 -34.06 0.22
N GLN A 77 -9.80 -34.48 -0.23
CA GLN A 77 -10.46 -33.89 -1.40
C GLN A 77 -11.80 -33.31 -0.97
N ILE A 78 -12.00 -32.03 -1.29
CA ILE A 78 -13.32 -31.39 -1.21
C ILE A 78 -14.13 -31.98 -2.35
N ILE A 79 -15.21 -32.67 -2.01
CA ILE A 79 -16.13 -33.17 -3.02
C ILE A 79 -16.94 -31.95 -3.50
N PRO A 80 -17.02 -31.69 -4.82
CA PRO A 80 -17.80 -30.57 -5.36
C PRO A 80 -19.23 -30.61 -4.80
N PRO A 81 -19.91 -29.46 -4.67
CA PRO A 81 -21.08 -29.32 -3.82
C PRO A 81 -22.23 -30.21 -4.30
N SER A 82 -22.26 -31.42 -3.74
CA SER A 82 -23.42 -32.30 -3.71
C SER A 82 -24.28 -32.00 -2.48
N THR A 83 -24.24 -30.77 -1.96
CA THR A 83 -25.05 -30.29 -0.83
C THR A 83 -25.91 -29.08 -1.22
N THR A 84 -27.10 -29.01 -0.65
CA THR A 84 -28.11 -27.97 -0.92
C THR A 84 -27.61 -26.58 -0.50
N GLU A 85 -26.88 -26.50 0.61
CA GLU A 85 -26.30 -25.25 1.13
C GLU A 85 -25.27 -24.60 0.19
N GLY A 86 -24.47 -25.41 -0.51
CA GLY A 86 -23.49 -24.91 -1.48
C GLY A 86 -24.15 -24.27 -2.71
N ILE A 87 -25.22 -24.91 -3.19
CA ILE A 87 -26.04 -24.38 -4.29
C ILE A 87 -26.73 -23.08 -3.87
N GLU A 88 -27.21 -23.01 -2.63
CA GLU A 88 -27.89 -21.83 -2.10
C GLU A 88 -26.94 -20.63 -2.00
N LYS A 89 -25.74 -20.80 -1.41
CA LYS A 89 -24.74 -19.73 -1.31
C LYS A 89 -24.29 -19.23 -2.69
N TYR A 90 -24.19 -20.10 -3.69
CA TYR A 90 -23.89 -19.71 -5.06
C TYR A 90 -24.99 -18.84 -5.67
N LEU A 91 -26.25 -19.28 -5.57
CA LEU A 91 -27.39 -18.50 -6.06
C LEU A 91 -27.57 -17.17 -5.32
N ALA A 92 -27.19 -17.11 -4.04
CA ALA A 92 -27.25 -15.91 -3.21
C ALA A 92 -26.07 -14.93 -3.39
N SER A 93 -25.02 -15.31 -4.12
CA SER A 93 -23.77 -14.54 -4.25
C SER A 93 -23.88 -13.27 -5.13
N GLY A 94 -25.06 -12.98 -5.68
CA GLY A 94 -25.28 -11.84 -6.57
C GLY A 94 -24.84 -12.08 -8.02
N VAL A 95 -24.32 -13.28 -8.33
CA VAL A 95 -23.91 -13.66 -9.69
C VAL A 95 -25.09 -13.72 -10.66
N ILE A 96 -26.33 -13.95 -10.19
CA ILE A 96 -27.52 -14.00 -11.05
C ILE A 96 -28.47 -12.86 -10.66
N PRO A 97 -28.55 -11.77 -11.47
CA PRO A 97 -29.45 -10.66 -11.23
C PRO A 97 -30.91 -11.13 -11.11
N GLY A 98 -31.52 -10.86 -9.94
CA GLY A 98 -32.90 -11.26 -9.63
C GLY A 98 -33.06 -12.49 -8.74
N ILE A 99 -31.96 -13.13 -8.32
CA ILE A 99 -31.95 -14.16 -7.27
C ILE A 99 -31.22 -13.60 -6.04
N GLY A 100 -31.97 -13.08 -5.07
CA GLY A 100 -31.43 -12.72 -3.76
C GLY A 100 -31.41 -13.91 -2.78
N PRO A 101 -30.85 -13.76 -1.57
CA PRO A 101 -30.71 -14.84 -0.58
C PRO A 101 -32.04 -15.59 -0.31
N VAL A 102 -33.13 -14.84 -0.14
CA VAL A 102 -34.48 -15.39 0.10
C VAL A 102 -35.03 -16.17 -1.10
N MET A 103 -34.67 -15.77 -2.33
CA MET A 103 -35.10 -16.48 -3.54
C MET A 103 -34.24 -17.73 -3.77
N ALA A 104 -32.94 -17.64 -3.50
CA ALA A 104 -32.01 -18.77 -3.56
C ALA A 104 -32.45 -19.88 -2.61
N GLU A 105 -32.76 -19.54 -1.36
CA GLU A 105 -33.28 -20.47 -0.35
C GLU A 105 -34.55 -21.17 -0.85
N ARG A 106 -35.53 -20.43 -1.41
CA ARG A 106 -36.78 -20.99 -1.94
C ARG A 106 -36.57 -21.94 -3.12
N ILE A 107 -35.66 -21.59 -4.03
CA ILE A 107 -35.34 -22.42 -5.20
C ILE A 107 -34.69 -23.73 -4.74
N VAL A 108 -33.70 -23.64 -3.84
CA VAL A 108 -33.00 -24.81 -3.29
C VAL A 108 -33.92 -25.66 -2.42
N HIS A 109 -34.81 -25.05 -1.63
CA HIS A 109 -35.82 -25.79 -0.86
C HIS A 109 -36.76 -26.60 -1.75
N ARG A 110 -37.09 -26.10 -2.95
CA ARG A 110 -37.99 -26.78 -3.90
C ARG A 110 -37.31 -27.88 -4.72
N PHE A 111 -36.10 -27.64 -5.21
CA PHE A 111 -35.43 -28.56 -6.15
C PHE A 111 -34.23 -29.30 -5.54
N GLY A 112 -33.83 -28.94 -4.32
CA GLY A 112 -32.73 -29.55 -3.58
C GLY A 112 -31.46 -29.62 -4.41
N MET A 113 -30.84 -30.79 -4.41
CA MET A 113 -29.64 -31.08 -5.20
C MET A 113 -29.83 -30.99 -6.71
N LYS A 114 -31.07 -31.07 -7.19
CA LYS A 114 -31.40 -31.02 -8.61
C LYS A 114 -31.62 -29.58 -9.10
N THR A 115 -31.50 -28.58 -8.24
CA THR A 115 -31.70 -27.17 -8.58
C THR A 115 -30.93 -26.77 -9.84
N LEU A 116 -29.63 -27.06 -9.89
CA LEU A 116 -28.79 -26.68 -11.03
C LEU A 116 -29.21 -27.41 -12.32
N HIS A 117 -29.52 -28.69 -12.24
CA HIS A 117 -30.00 -29.49 -13.36
C HIS A 117 -31.36 -29.03 -13.87
N VAL A 118 -32.25 -28.60 -12.97
CA VAL A 118 -33.55 -28.03 -13.33
C VAL A 118 -33.37 -26.69 -14.03
N MET A 119 -32.42 -25.85 -13.60
CA MET A 119 -32.11 -24.59 -14.29
C MET A 119 -31.51 -24.80 -15.69
N GLU A 120 -30.81 -25.92 -15.92
CA GLU A 120 -30.13 -26.21 -17.18
C GLU A 120 -30.99 -26.97 -18.20
N GLU A 121 -31.63 -28.07 -17.79
CA GLU A 121 -32.39 -28.92 -18.72
C GLU A 121 -33.88 -28.58 -18.76
N SER A 122 -34.41 -27.92 -17.72
CA SER A 122 -35.86 -27.69 -17.58
C SER A 122 -36.20 -26.37 -16.88
N PRO A 123 -35.64 -25.22 -17.30
CA PRO A 123 -35.75 -23.95 -16.57
C PRO A 123 -37.19 -23.46 -16.40
N GLN A 124 -38.13 -23.91 -17.24
CA GLN A 124 -39.55 -23.61 -17.12
C GLN A 124 -40.14 -24.05 -15.76
N ARG A 125 -39.55 -25.06 -15.12
CA ARG A 125 -39.96 -25.56 -13.81
C ARG A 125 -39.69 -24.57 -12.68
N LEU A 126 -38.80 -23.59 -12.86
CA LEU A 126 -38.59 -22.53 -11.86
C LEU A 126 -39.87 -21.73 -11.55
N LYS A 127 -40.88 -21.74 -12.45
CA LYS A 127 -42.22 -21.17 -12.17
C LYS A 127 -42.97 -21.88 -11.05
N GLU A 128 -42.58 -23.09 -10.68
CA GLU A 128 -43.13 -23.82 -9.54
C GLU A 128 -42.72 -23.17 -8.19
N VAL A 129 -41.74 -22.27 -8.18
CA VAL A 129 -41.27 -21.57 -6.98
C VAL A 129 -42.07 -20.26 -6.78
N PRO A 130 -42.68 -20.05 -5.59
CA PRO A 130 -43.43 -18.83 -5.29
C PRO A 130 -42.56 -17.57 -5.38
N GLY A 131 -42.94 -16.66 -6.29
CA GLY A 131 -42.23 -15.40 -6.56
C GLY A 131 -41.53 -15.34 -7.93
N ILE A 132 -41.48 -16.45 -8.69
CA ILE A 132 -40.87 -16.49 -10.03
C ILE A 132 -41.95 -16.42 -11.11
N GLY A 133 -42.31 -15.20 -11.50
CA GLY A 133 -43.21 -14.93 -12.63
C GLY A 133 -42.51 -14.97 -14.00
N ARG A 134 -43.27 -14.80 -15.11
CA ARG A 134 -42.74 -14.82 -16.49
C ARG A 134 -41.60 -13.80 -16.73
N LYS A 135 -41.72 -12.59 -16.15
CA LYS A 135 -40.73 -11.51 -16.29
C LYS A 135 -39.43 -11.83 -15.52
N THR A 136 -39.54 -12.36 -14.31
CA THR A 136 -38.42 -12.80 -13.48
C THR A 136 -37.69 -13.99 -14.08
N LEU A 137 -38.44 -14.99 -14.58
CA LEU A 137 -37.86 -16.14 -15.26
C LEU A 137 -37.02 -15.74 -16.49
N LYS A 138 -37.52 -14.81 -17.31
CA LYS A 138 -36.79 -14.35 -18.50
C LYS A 138 -35.47 -13.65 -18.13
N LYS A 139 -35.43 -12.90 -17.02
CA LYS A 139 -34.20 -12.29 -16.48
C LYS A 139 -33.23 -13.36 -15.97
N ILE A 140 -33.74 -14.32 -15.19
CA ILE A 140 -32.93 -15.44 -14.66
C ILE A 140 -32.32 -16.25 -15.80
N LEU A 141 -33.08 -16.52 -16.87
CA LEU A 141 -32.59 -17.29 -18.01
C LEU A 141 -31.53 -16.55 -18.82
N ALA A 142 -31.76 -15.27 -19.13
CA ALA A 142 -30.77 -14.45 -19.83
C ALA A 142 -29.46 -14.31 -19.04
N ALA A 143 -29.57 -14.14 -17.71
CA ALA A 143 -28.42 -14.17 -16.82
C ALA A 143 -27.78 -15.56 -16.79
N TRP A 144 -28.54 -16.64 -16.59
CA TRP A 144 -28.01 -18.00 -16.50
C TRP A 144 -27.22 -18.42 -17.74
N GLU A 145 -27.70 -18.05 -18.92
CA GLU A 145 -27.03 -18.31 -20.19
C GLU A 145 -25.76 -17.46 -20.36
N GLN A 146 -25.77 -16.19 -19.93
CA GLN A 146 -24.57 -15.35 -19.82
C GLN A 146 -23.56 -15.84 -18.75
N HIS A 147 -24.04 -16.54 -17.72
CA HIS A 147 -23.24 -16.99 -16.58
C HIS A 147 -22.78 -18.46 -16.68
N LYS A 148 -23.12 -19.19 -17.75
CA LYS A 148 -22.68 -20.58 -17.97
C LYS A 148 -21.15 -20.70 -18.05
N ASP A 149 -20.51 -19.83 -18.83
CA ASP A 149 -19.04 -19.80 -18.97
C ASP A 149 -18.36 -19.41 -17.65
N LEU A 150 -18.98 -18.53 -16.88
CA LEU A 150 -18.50 -18.11 -15.55
C LEU A 150 -18.65 -19.25 -14.52
N ARG A 151 -19.68 -20.08 -14.64
CA ARG A 151 -19.91 -21.26 -13.79
C ARG A 151 -18.90 -22.36 -14.06
N ASP A 152 -18.67 -22.70 -15.32
CA ASP A 152 -17.69 -23.73 -15.68
C ASP A 152 -16.26 -23.28 -15.30
N THR A 153 -16.00 -21.98 -15.44
CA THR A 153 -14.79 -21.34 -14.90
C THR A 153 -14.72 -21.42 -13.38
N MET A 154 -15.82 -21.16 -12.66
CA MET A 154 -15.87 -21.27 -11.20
C MET A 154 -15.57 -22.69 -10.71
N ILE A 155 -16.18 -23.70 -11.35
CA ILE A 155 -15.96 -25.12 -11.05
C ILE A 155 -14.50 -25.48 -11.32
N PHE A 156 -13.94 -25.03 -12.44
CA PHE A 156 -12.54 -25.21 -12.77
C PHE A 156 -11.62 -24.61 -11.69
N LEU A 157 -11.82 -23.34 -11.32
CA LEU A 157 -11.00 -22.68 -10.31
C LEU A 157 -11.10 -23.37 -8.94
N GLN A 158 -12.30 -23.78 -8.53
CA GLN A 158 -12.48 -24.55 -7.29
C GLN A 158 -11.84 -25.93 -7.35
N SER A 159 -11.84 -26.59 -8.51
CA SER A 159 -11.15 -27.88 -8.69
C SER A 159 -9.64 -27.76 -8.50
N LEU A 160 -9.07 -26.56 -8.68
CA LEU A 160 -7.67 -26.24 -8.41
C LEU A 160 -7.41 -25.85 -6.94
N GLY A 161 -8.40 -25.99 -6.06
CA GLY A 161 -8.30 -25.62 -4.64
C GLY A 161 -8.44 -24.11 -4.37
N ILE A 162 -8.91 -23.32 -5.35
CA ILE A 162 -9.11 -21.87 -5.18
C ILE A 162 -10.43 -21.62 -4.45
N SER A 163 -10.36 -20.88 -3.33
CA SER A 163 -11.57 -20.56 -2.56
C SER A 163 -12.59 -19.75 -3.38
N ALA A 164 -13.88 -19.92 -3.07
CA ALA A 164 -14.95 -19.21 -3.80
C ALA A 164 -14.77 -17.68 -3.81
N ALA A 165 -14.20 -17.10 -2.74
CA ALA A 165 -13.93 -15.67 -2.66
C ALA A 165 -12.83 -15.23 -3.65
N TYR A 166 -11.76 -16.01 -3.79
CA TYR A 166 -10.71 -15.73 -4.79
C TYR A 166 -11.16 -16.04 -6.21
N ALA A 167 -11.90 -17.12 -6.42
CA ALA A 167 -12.45 -17.46 -7.72
C ALA A 167 -13.36 -16.33 -8.24
N GLY A 168 -14.20 -15.73 -7.38
CA GLY A 168 -14.98 -14.54 -7.70
C GLY A 168 -14.11 -13.34 -8.13
N LYS A 169 -12.97 -13.11 -7.48
CA LYS A 169 -12.02 -12.05 -7.87
C LYS A 169 -11.34 -12.33 -9.23
N ILE A 170 -10.92 -13.57 -9.47
CA ILE A 170 -10.32 -14.00 -10.75
C ILE A 170 -11.32 -13.82 -11.90
N ILE A 171 -12.56 -14.25 -11.67
CA ILE A 171 -13.65 -14.11 -12.65
C ILE A 171 -13.99 -12.64 -12.88
N LYS A 172 -13.97 -11.80 -11.85
CA LYS A 172 -14.15 -10.35 -12.01
C LYS A 172 -13.04 -9.72 -12.88
N GLN A 173 -11.79 -10.18 -12.72
CA GLN A 173 -10.65 -9.64 -13.43
C GLN A 173 -10.59 -10.06 -14.90
N TYR A 174 -10.89 -11.32 -15.20
CA TYR A 174 -10.69 -11.89 -16.54
C TYR A 174 -11.99 -12.33 -17.25
N GLY A 175 -13.13 -12.27 -16.59
CA GLY A 175 -14.40 -12.75 -17.13
C GLY A 175 -14.36 -14.23 -17.51
N GLY A 176 -14.91 -14.57 -18.68
CA GLY A 176 -14.94 -15.94 -19.21
C GLY A 176 -13.56 -16.49 -19.60
N ASP A 177 -12.56 -15.63 -19.79
CA ASP A 177 -11.19 -16.03 -20.15
C ASP A 177 -10.37 -16.56 -18.95
N ALA A 178 -10.87 -16.40 -17.72
CA ALA A 178 -10.15 -16.79 -16.51
C ALA A 178 -9.63 -18.24 -16.56
N SER A 179 -10.44 -19.18 -17.05
CA SER A 179 -10.02 -20.59 -17.14
C SER A 179 -8.85 -20.81 -18.11
N ARG A 180 -8.86 -20.13 -19.27
CA ARG A 180 -7.79 -20.18 -20.27
C ARG A 180 -6.51 -19.55 -19.75
N ILE A 181 -6.61 -18.35 -19.17
CA ILE A 181 -5.45 -17.60 -18.67
C ILE A 181 -4.73 -18.39 -17.55
N VAL A 182 -5.49 -18.98 -16.62
CA VAL A 182 -4.92 -19.79 -15.54
C VAL A 182 -4.27 -21.07 -16.07
N ARG A 183 -4.82 -21.69 -17.13
CA ARG A 183 -4.20 -22.85 -17.81
C ARG A 183 -2.90 -22.50 -18.51
N GLU A 184 -2.85 -21.35 -19.17
CA GLU A 184 -1.65 -20.90 -19.88
C GLU A 184 -0.52 -20.54 -18.90
N ASN A 185 -0.84 -19.80 -17.82
CA ASN A 185 0.15 -19.42 -16.83
C ASN A 185 -0.51 -19.12 -15.46
N PRO A 186 -0.50 -20.06 -14.51
CA PRO A 186 -1.12 -19.87 -13.19
C PRO A 186 -0.42 -18.79 -12.36
N TYR A 187 0.85 -18.48 -12.63
CA TYR A 187 1.59 -17.44 -11.93
C TYR A 187 1.14 -16.02 -12.28
N ARG A 188 0.36 -15.83 -13.38
CA ARG A 188 -0.27 -14.54 -13.68
C ARG A 188 -1.19 -14.04 -12.56
N LEU A 189 -1.81 -14.98 -11.82
CA LEU A 189 -2.66 -14.68 -10.67
C LEU A 189 -1.95 -13.85 -9.59
N THR A 190 -0.62 -13.94 -9.51
CA THR A 190 0.17 -13.16 -8.53
C THR A 190 0.21 -11.67 -8.83
N TYR A 191 0.04 -11.29 -10.11
CA TYR A 191 0.09 -9.89 -10.56
C TYR A 191 -1.30 -9.29 -10.68
N ASP A 192 -2.23 -10.07 -11.24
CA ASP A 192 -3.51 -9.52 -11.70
C ASP A 192 -4.62 -9.63 -10.64
N VAL A 193 -4.43 -10.45 -9.58
CA VAL A 193 -5.50 -10.76 -8.62
C VAL A 193 -5.05 -10.50 -7.18
N TYR A 194 -5.61 -9.43 -6.60
CA TYR A 194 -5.27 -9.00 -5.24
C TYR A 194 -5.59 -10.05 -4.16
N GLY A 195 -4.54 -10.43 -3.42
CA GLY A 195 -4.58 -11.37 -2.30
C GLY A 195 -4.08 -12.78 -2.64
N ILE A 196 -3.83 -13.09 -3.92
CA ILE A 196 -3.19 -14.35 -4.33
C ILE A 196 -1.67 -14.13 -4.36
N GLY A 197 -0.98 -14.63 -3.33
CA GLY A 197 0.48 -14.57 -3.26
C GLY A 197 1.17 -15.68 -4.06
N PHE A 198 2.48 -15.57 -4.27
CA PHE A 198 3.29 -16.56 -4.99
C PHE A 198 3.08 -17.99 -4.47
N LYS A 199 3.08 -18.20 -3.15
CA LYS A 199 2.87 -19.55 -2.57
C LYS A 199 1.54 -20.19 -2.97
N GLN A 200 0.47 -19.39 -3.06
CA GLN A 200 -0.85 -19.89 -3.47
C GLN A 200 -0.84 -20.21 -4.97
N ALA A 201 -0.25 -19.33 -5.80
CA ALA A 201 -0.10 -19.57 -7.23
C ALA A 201 0.80 -20.79 -7.53
N ASP A 202 1.87 -21.00 -6.75
CA ASP A 202 2.77 -22.16 -6.87
C ASP A 202 2.06 -23.45 -6.47
N ALA A 203 1.22 -23.42 -5.43
CA ALA A 203 0.37 -24.56 -5.08
C ALA A 203 -0.60 -24.90 -6.22
N ILE A 204 -1.26 -23.90 -6.81
CA ILE A 204 -2.16 -24.08 -7.97
C ILE A 204 -1.38 -24.67 -9.16
N ALA A 205 -0.22 -24.09 -9.48
CA ALA A 205 0.66 -24.54 -10.56
C ALA A 205 1.05 -26.02 -10.42
N MET A 206 1.44 -26.44 -9.21
CA MET A 206 1.76 -27.85 -8.94
C MET A 206 0.55 -28.77 -9.09
N HIS A 207 -0.65 -28.35 -8.64
CA HIS A 207 -1.88 -29.11 -8.84
C HIS A 207 -2.25 -29.25 -10.32
N MET A 208 -1.86 -28.28 -11.15
CA MET A 208 -2.02 -28.31 -12.60
C MET A 208 -0.96 -29.15 -13.34
N GLY A 209 0.00 -29.74 -12.61
CA GLY A 209 1.03 -30.60 -13.18
C GLY A 209 2.29 -29.88 -13.64
N ILE A 210 2.51 -28.62 -13.25
CA ILE A 210 3.79 -27.93 -13.49
C ILE A 210 4.88 -28.63 -12.67
N ALA A 211 5.94 -29.08 -13.35
CA ALA A 211 7.03 -29.81 -12.71
C ALA A 211 7.78 -28.93 -11.69
N PRO A 212 8.23 -29.50 -10.55
CA PRO A 212 8.97 -28.73 -9.53
C PRO A 212 10.24 -28.06 -10.03
N ASP A 213 10.88 -28.62 -11.07
CA ASP A 213 12.11 -28.17 -11.72
C ASP A 213 11.86 -27.41 -13.03
N SER A 214 10.62 -27.07 -13.33
CA SER A 214 10.26 -26.36 -14.56
C SER A 214 10.87 -24.94 -14.63
N PRO A 215 11.39 -24.52 -15.80
CA PRO A 215 11.86 -23.15 -16.02
C PRO A 215 10.78 -22.10 -15.77
N GLU A 216 9.51 -22.41 -16.06
CA GLU A 216 8.37 -21.51 -15.86
C GLU A 216 8.16 -21.19 -14.38
N ARG A 217 8.22 -22.20 -13.51
CA ARG A 217 8.18 -22.04 -12.04
C ARG A 217 9.36 -21.23 -11.54
N ALA A 218 10.56 -21.53 -12.04
CA ALA A 218 11.78 -20.81 -11.68
C ALA A 218 11.72 -19.33 -12.09
N ALA A 219 11.26 -19.03 -13.31
CA ALA A 219 11.04 -17.68 -13.81
C ALA A 219 10.03 -16.93 -12.95
N ALA A 220 8.90 -17.55 -12.61
CA ALA A 220 7.91 -16.94 -11.72
C ALA A 220 8.49 -16.61 -10.34
N ALA A 221 9.34 -17.48 -9.78
CA ALA A 221 10.01 -17.23 -8.51
C ALA A 221 11.01 -16.08 -8.56
N VAL A 222 11.81 -15.99 -9.64
CA VAL A 222 12.75 -14.88 -9.85
C VAL A 222 11.99 -13.56 -9.95
N ALA A 223 10.92 -13.51 -10.75
CA ALA A 223 10.09 -12.33 -10.89
C ALA A 223 9.41 -11.94 -9.56
N HIS A 224 8.98 -12.92 -8.75
CA HIS A 224 8.44 -12.69 -7.41
C HIS A 224 9.49 -12.10 -6.45
N VAL A 225 10.70 -12.65 -6.42
CA VAL A 225 11.80 -12.15 -5.58
C VAL A 225 12.18 -10.72 -5.98
N LEU A 226 12.27 -10.43 -7.27
CA LEU A 226 12.56 -9.07 -7.77
C LEU A 226 11.43 -8.09 -7.46
N SER A 227 10.17 -8.50 -7.63
CA SER A 227 9.01 -7.67 -7.28
C SER A 227 8.93 -7.40 -5.78
N GLY A 228 9.26 -8.40 -4.95
CA GLY A 228 9.37 -8.24 -3.50
C GLY A 228 10.49 -7.26 -3.11
N ALA A 229 11.66 -7.37 -3.75
CA ALA A 229 12.75 -6.41 -3.55
C ALA A 229 12.34 -4.98 -3.97
N ALA A 230 11.59 -4.84 -5.07
CA ALA A 230 11.05 -3.55 -5.50
C ALA A 230 10.05 -2.96 -4.49
N ALA A 231 9.19 -3.80 -3.91
CA ALA A 231 8.27 -3.39 -2.84
C ALA A 231 9.00 -3.00 -1.53
N GLU A 232 10.21 -3.51 -1.30
CA GLU A 232 11.12 -3.08 -0.23
C GLU A 232 11.89 -1.78 -0.58
N GLY A 233 11.66 -1.22 -1.77
CA GLY A 233 12.26 0.03 -2.24
C GLY A 233 13.55 -0.14 -3.04
N HIS A 234 13.96 -1.36 -3.39
CA HIS A 234 15.15 -1.60 -4.22
C HIS A 234 14.85 -1.40 -5.71
N VAL A 235 15.75 -0.77 -6.47
CA VAL A 235 15.65 -0.68 -7.94
C VAL A 235 16.14 -1.98 -8.59
N PHE A 236 17.17 -2.59 -8.01
CA PHE A 236 17.72 -3.87 -8.43
C PHE A 236 18.03 -4.79 -7.25
N CYS A 237 18.30 -6.05 -7.55
CA CYS A 237 18.81 -7.00 -6.57
C CYS A 237 20.11 -7.62 -7.11
N PRO A 238 21.19 -7.73 -6.30
CA PRO A 238 22.37 -8.47 -6.71
C PRO A 238 22.00 -9.89 -7.13
N LEU A 239 22.49 -10.34 -8.29
CA LEU A 239 22.06 -11.59 -8.90
C LEU A 239 22.29 -12.81 -7.99
N HIS A 240 23.37 -12.81 -7.20
CA HIS A 240 23.64 -13.85 -6.21
C HIS A 240 22.58 -13.92 -5.10
N VAL A 241 22.05 -12.77 -4.65
CA VAL A 241 20.97 -12.71 -3.65
C VAL A 241 19.66 -13.22 -4.24
N VAL A 242 19.36 -12.88 -5.50
CA VAL A 242 18.19 -13.41 -6.21
C VAL A 242 18.25 -14.93 -6.27
N ARG A 243 19.41 -15.48 -6.69
CA ARG A 243 19.65 -16.92 -6.74
C ARG A 243 19.41 -17.59 -5.39
N GLU A 244 20.01 -17.05 -4.33
CA GLU A 244 19.89 -17.61 -2.98
C GLU A 244 18.44 -17.57 -2.46
N ARG A 245 17.73 -16.45 -2.64
CA ARG A 245 16.31 -16.32 -2.24
C ARG A 245 15.43 -17.29 -3.02
N CYS A 246 15.65 -17.47 -4.32
CA CYS A 246 14.89 -18.42 -5.14
C CYS A 246 15.17 -19.87 -4.76
N GLN A 247 16.43 -20.23 -4.49
CA GLN A 247 16.80 -21.57 -4.01
C GLN A 247 16.08 -21.91 -2.71
N ARG A 248 16.03 -20.96 -1.75
CA ARG A 248 15.30 -21.13 -0.50
C ARG A 248 13.78 -21.24 -0.71
N LEU A 249 13.23 -20.44 -1.62
CA LEU A 249 11.79 -20.41 -1.90
C LEU A 249 11.30 -21.68 -2.59
N LEU A 250 12.06 -22.21 -3.56
CA LEU A 250 11.66 -23.34 -4.37
C LEU A 250 12.21 -24.69 -3.89
N ALA A 251 13.20 -24.68 -3.00
CA ALA A 251 14.03 -25.84 -2.66
C ALA A 251 14.61 -26.53 -3.91
N ALA A 252 15.02 -25.74 -4.92
CA ALA A 252 15.46 -26.21 -6.23
C ALA A 252 16.98 -26.03 -6.44
N PRO A 253 17.62 -26.88 -7.27
CA PRO A 253 19.05 -26.75 -7.60
C PRO A 253 19.39 -25.44 -8.30
N PRO A 254 20.64 -24.94 -8.19
CA PRO A 254 21.07 -23.71 -8.86
C PRO A 254 20.79 -23.67 -10.36
N ALA A 255 20.99 -24.79 -11.07
CA ALA A 255 20.77 -24.87 -12.52
C ALA A 255 19.33 -24.56 -12.95
N VAL A 256 18.34 -24.92 -12.12
CA VAL A 256 16.93 -24.60 -12.38
C VAL A 256 16.67 -23.10 -12.20
N ILE A 257 17.33 -22.47 -11.23
CA ILE A 257 17.20 -21.03 -11.03
C ILE A 257 17.86 -20.27 -12.20
N GLU A 258 19.01 -20.73 -12.68
CA GLU A 258 19.66 -20.15 -13.87
C GLU A 258 18.78 -20.22 -15.11
N SER A 259 18.09 -21.35 -15.35
CA SER A 259 17.18 -21.46 -16.48
C SER A 259 16.00 -20.49 -16.37
N GLY A 260 15.47 -20.28 -15.15
CA GLY A 260 14.44 -19.27 -14.90
C GLY A 260 14.90 -17.83 -15.14
N VAL A 261 16.12 -17.48 -14.70
CA VAL A 261 16.73 -16.18 -14.99
C VAL A 261 16.93 -16.00 -16.50
N ALA A 262 17.50 -17.00 -17.19
CA ALA A 262 17.73 -16.96 -18.62
C ALA A 262 16.43 -16.84 -19.43
N ALA A 263 15.36 -17.51 -18.99
CA ALA A 263 14.03 -17.39 -19.60
C ALA A 263 13.51 -15.96 -19.51
N LEU A 264 13.54 -15.33 -18.32
CA LEU A 264 13.09 -13.94 -18.14
C LEU A 264 13.91 -12.91 -18.92
N VAL A 265 15.22 -13.15 -19.07
CA VAL A 265 16.09 -12.31 -19.90
C VAL A 265 15.73 -12.46 -21.38
N THR A 266 15.50 -13.69 -21.84
CA THR A 266 15.08 -13.98 -23.23
C THR A 266 13.72 -13.34 -23.54
N GLU A 267 12.79 -13.39 -22.59
CA GLU A 267 11.47 -12.74 -22.68
C GLU A 267 11.50 -11.21 -22.52
N ARG A 268 12.68 -10.61 -22.27
CA ARG A 268 12.84 -9.18 -22.00
C ARG A 268 11.96 -8.69 -20.85
N LYS A 269 11.86 -9.48 -19.78
CA LYS A 269 11.21 -9.10 -18.51
C LYS A 269 12.23 -8.74 -17.44
N VAL A 270 13.42 -9.32 -17.50
CA VAL A 270 14.54 -9.04 -16.60
C VAL A 270 15.76 -8.60 -17.40
N VAL A 271 16.51 -7.64 -16.85
CA VAL A 271 17.81 -7.21 -17.37
C VAL A 271 18.87 -7.53 -16.32
N ILE A 272 19.97 -8.13 -16.76
CA ILE A 272 21.18 -8.27 -15.95
C ILE A 272 22.15 -7.19 -16.41
N ASP A 273 22.51 -6.29 -15.50
CA ASP A 273 23.50 -5.24 -15.74
C ASP A 273 24.61 -5.32 -14.69
N ARG A 274 25.74 -4.66 -14.94
CA ARG A 274 26.88 -4.66 -14.02
C ARG A 274 26.89 -3.38 -13.19
N MET A 275 26.61 -3.51 -11.90
CA MET A 275 26.60 -2.41 -10.94
C MET A 275 27.67 -2.60 -9.88
N ASN A 276 28.53 -1.59 -9.68
CA ASN A 276 29.55 -1.59 -8.64
C ASN A 276 30.40 -2.89 -8.62
N SER A 277 30.80 -3.34 -9.81
CA SER A 277 31.57 -4.58 -10.03
C SER A 277 30.85 -5.89 -9.71
N GLN A 278 29.52 -5.88 -9.58
CA GLN A 278 28.69 -7.07 -9.37
C GLN A 278 27.54 -7.15 -10.38
N ASP A 279 27.07 -8.37 -10.66
CA ASP A 279 25.88 -8.58 -11.49
C ASP A 279 24.62 -8.20 -10.71
N ALA A 280 23.79 -7.36 -11.31
CA ALA A 280 22.56 -6.84 -10.77
C ALA A 280 21.39 -7.21 -11.68
N ALA A 281 20.36 -7.84 -11.10
CA ALA A 281 19.13 -8.18 -11.79
C ALA A 281 18.07 -7.10 -11.56
N TYR A 282 17.47 -6.64 -12.66
CA TYR A 282 16.43 -5.61 -12.68
C TYR A 282 15.16 -6.17 -13.31
N LEU A 283 14.00 -5.72 -12.82
CA LEU A 283 12.79 -5.74 -13.66
C LEU A 283 12.98 -4.71 -14.79
N VAL A 284 12.59 -5.06 -16.01
CA VAL A 284 12.80 -4.20 -17.20
C VAL A 284 12.21 -2.81 -17.05
N ALA A 285 11.03 -2.70 -16.42
CA ALA A 285 10.41 -1.40 -16.14
C ALA A 285 11.30 -0.52 -15.25
N LEU A 286 11.91 -1.09 -14.20
CA LEU A 286 12.81 -0.36 -13.29
C LEU A 286 14.15 -0.03 -13.93
N TYR A 287 14.69 -0.96 -14.72
CA TYR A 287 15.90 -0.70 -15.51
C TYR A 287 15.69 0.49 -16.46
N THR A 288 14.59 0.47 -17.21
CA THR A 288 14.24 1.53 -18.16
C THR A 288 14.01 2.87 -17.47
N ALA A 289 13.32 2.85 -16.32
CA ALA A 289 13.11 4.06 -15.52
C ALA A 289 14.43 4.64 -15.02
N GLU A 290 15.32 3.80 -14.47
CA GLU A 290 16.61 4.25 -13.93
C GLU A 290 17.55 4.79 -15.00
N THR A 291 17.75 4.06 -16.10
CA THR A 291 18.63 4.48 -17.20
C THR A 291 18.07 5.71 -17.91
N GLY A 292 16.77 5.68 -18.22
CA GLY A 292 16.08 6.80 -18.85
C GLY A 292 16.13 8.06 -18.00
N ALA A 293 15.87 7.97 -16.69
CA ALA A 293 15.97 9.13 -15.80
C ALA A 293 17.39 9.69 -15.79
N ALA A 294 18.41 8.84 -15.75
CA ALA A 294 19.80 9.27 -15.81
C ALA A 294 20.13 9.99 -17.13
N ASP A 295 19.63 9.50 -18.26
CA ASP A 295 19.82 10.13 -19.58
C ASP A 295 19.11 11.49 -19.67
N PHE A 296 17.87 11.58 -19.20
CA PHE A 296 17.12 12.84 -19.17
C PHE A 296 17.77 13.90 -18.29
N LEU A 297 18.26 13.52 -17.09
CA LEU A 297 18.94 14.45 -16.20
C LEU A 297 20.22 15.02 -16.82
N ARG A 298 20.97 14.18 -17.56
CA ARG A 298 22.15 14.62 -18.31
C ARG A 298 21.77 15.60 -19.42
N SER A 299 20.80 15.24 -20.25
CA SER A 299 20.31 16.09 -21.33
C SER A 299 19.79 17.44 -20.82
N LEU A 300 19.04 17.46 -19.71
CA LEU A 300 18.52 18.67 -19.08
C LEU A 300 19.64 19.60 -18.60
N ARG A 301 20.72 19.03 -18.06
CA ARG A 301 21.89 19.80 -17.57
C ARG A 301 22.69 20.42 -18.73
N GLU A 302 22.82 19.71 -19.84
CA GLU A 302 23.61 20.13 -21.00
C GLU A 302 22.87 21.13 -21.89
N THR A 303 21.54 21.09 -21.90
CA THR A 303 20.74 21.99 -22.73
C THR A 303 20.79 23.43 -22.20
N LEU A 304 20.84 24.42 -23.07
CA LEU A 304 20.77 25.83 -22.66
C LEU A 304 19.38 26.18 -22.11
N ARG A 305 19.34 27.07 -21.12
CA ARG A 305 18.09 27.58 -20.57
C ARG A 305 17.61 28.75 -21.42
N LEU A 306 16.41 28.65 -21.98
CA LEU A 306 15.77 29.77 -22.67
C LEU A 306 15.03 30.62 -21.64
N MET A 307 15.79 31.48 -20.95
CA MET A 307 15.22 32.40 -19.97
C MET A 307 15.76 33.83 -20.12
N PRO A 308 14.92 34.86 -19.91
CA PRO A 308 15.39 36.24 -19.81
C PRO A 308 16.43 36.36 -18.69
N PRO A 309 17.46 37.22 -18.84
CA PRO A 309 18.45 37.41 -17.80
C PRO A 309 17.79 37.98 -16.53
N ILE A 310 17.88 37.23 -15.44
CA ILE A 310 17.44 37.68 -14.11
C ILE A 310 18.67 37.99 -13.27
N HIS A 311 18.79 39.24 -12.80
CA HIS A 311 19.81 39.60 -11.82
C HIS A 311 19.38 39.16 -10.42
N ALA A 312 19.92 38.04 -9.94
CA ALA A 312 19.59 37.46 -8.65
C ALA A 312 19.58 38.47 -7.49
N GLY A 313 20.62 39.29 -7.35
CA GLY A 313 20.70 40.29 -6.28
C GLY A 313 19.55 41.31 -6.31
N LYS A 314 19.18 41.80 -7.50
CA LYS A 314 18.05 42.74 -7.65
C LYS A 314 16.71 42.05 -7.36
N ALA A 315 16.55 40.80 -7.80
CA ALA A 315 15.35 40.00 -7.56
C ALA A 315 15.14 39.71 -6.07
N THR A 316 16.20 39.32 -5.37
CA THR A 316 16.22 39.11 -3.92
C THR A 316 15.82 40.38 -3.18
N THR A 317 16.46 41.52 -3.48
CA THR A 317 16.12 42.79 -2.82
C THR A 317 14.69 43.25 -3.13
N TRP A 318 14.20 42.98 -4.34
CA TRP A 318 12.81 43.26 -4.70
C TRP A 318 11.82 42.45 -3.84
N PHE A 319 12.07 41.15 -3.67
CA PHE A 319 11.25 40.27 -2.84
C PHE A 319 11.29 40.69 -1.35
N GLU A 320 12.50 40.91 -0.80
CA GLU A 320 12.70 41.34 0.59
C GLU A 320 11.95 42.65 0.91
N LYS A 321 12.01 43.64 0.01
CA LYS A 321 11.28 44.91 0.17
C LYS A 321 9.77 44.74 0.11
N ARG A 322 9.28 43.90 -0.81
CA ARG A 322 7.85 43.65 -1.01
C ARG A 322 7.21 43.02 0.22
N HIS A 323 7.89 42.05 0.83
CA HIS A 323 7.40 41.30 1.99
C HIS A 323 7.91 41.81 3.34
N ARG A 324 8.68 42.90 3.35
CA ARG A 324 9.28 43.49 4.57
C ARG A 324 10.02 42.45 5.42
N MET A 325 10.75 41.56 4.76
CA MET A 325 11.51 40.48 5.39
C MET A 325 12.94 40.45 4.88
N THR A 326 13.82 39.77 5.62
CA THR A 326 15.22 39.58 5.26
C THR A 326 15.48 38.10 5.08
N LEU A 327 15.97 37.70 3.91
CA LEU A 327 16.35 36.32 3.65
C LEU A 327 17.74 36.03 4.22
N ASN A 328 17.95 34.82 4.73
CA ASN A 328 19.27 34.42 5.22
C ASN A 328 20.25 34.11 4.08
N ALA A 329 21.53 33.89 4.40
CA ALA A 329 22.57 33.67 3.39
C ALA A 329 22.28 32.47 2.48
N ARG A 330 21.80 31.35 3.05
CA ARG A 330 21.46 30.13 2.30
C ARG A 330 20.21 30.29 1.43
N GLN A 331 19.23 31.04 1.89
CA GLN A 331 18.05 31.39 1.11
C GLN A 331 18.40 32.29 -0.08
N ARG A 332 19.29 33.28 0.12
CA ARG A 332 19.80 34.10 -0.98
C ARG A 332 20.63 33.28 -1.98
N GLU A 333 21.43 32.34 -1.49
CA GLU A 333 22.15 31.38 -2.34
C GLU A 333 21.19 30.52 -3.17
N ALA A 334 20.11 30.01 -2.56
CA ALA A 334 19.07 29.25 -3.24
C ALA A 334 18.43 30.04 -4.38
N LEU A 335 18.06 31.30 -4.14
CA LEU A 335 17.50 32.18 -5.18
C LEU A 335 18.51 32.45 -6.32
N ALA A 336 19.77 32.68 -5.98
CA ALA A 336 20.81 32.90 -6.98
C ALA A 336 21.01 31.67 -7.87
N LYS A 337 21.12 30.48 -7.26
CA LYS A 337 21.28 29.22 -7.99
C LYS A 337 20.03 28.83 -8.77
N ALA A 338 18.83 29.17 -8.29
CA ALA A 338 17.59 28.88 -9.01
C ALA A 338 17.49 29.61 -10.35
N VAL A 339 18.07 30.81 -10.41
CA VAL A 339 18.16 31.59 -11.64
C VAL A 339 19.24 31.08 -12.58
N SER A 340 20.41 30.70 -12.05
CA SER A 340 21.58 30.34 -12.87
C SER A 340 21.61 28.88 -13.31
N SER A 341 20.93 27.98 -12.61
CA SER A 341 21.08 26.53 -12.78
C SER A 341 19.87 25.91 -13.47
N LYS A 342 20.10 24.84 -14.23
CA LYS A 342 19.05 24.03 -14.85
C LYS A 342 18.35 23.10 -13.87
N LEU A 343 19.14 22.47 -13.00
CA LEU A 343 18.68 21.52 -12.01
C LEU A 343 19.19 21.97 -10.64
N LEU A 344 18.27 22.31 -9.75
CA LEU A 344 18.56 22.75 -8.40
C LEU A 344 17.82 21.86 -7.39
N ILE A 345 18.53 21.47 -6.34
CA ILE A 345 17.96 20.81 -5.17
C ILE A 345 18.07 21.76 -3.98
N ILE A 346 16.94 22.06 -3.35
CA ILE A 346 16.87 22.81 -2.10
C ILE A 346 16.41 21.84 -1.02
N THR A 347 17.31 21.50 -0.10
CA THR A 347 17.02 20.59 1.01
C THR A 347 17.08 21.32 2.34
N GLY A 348 16.19 20.99 3.26
CA GLY A 348 16.20 21.59 4.60
C GLY A 348 15.23 20.89 5.53
N GLY A 349 15.51 20.96 6.83
CA GLY A 349 14.63 20.43 7.88
C GLY A 349 13.33 21.24 8.04
N PRO A 350 12.48 20.88 9.03
CA PRO A 350 11.36 21.72 9.45
C PRO A 350 11.87 23.09 9.92
N GLY A 351 11.08 24.14 9.71
CA GLY A 351 11.41 25.49 10.17
C GLY A 351 12.63 26.17 9.54
N THR A 352 13.08 25.67 8.37
CA THR A 352 14.20 26.28 7.61
C THR A 352 13.74 27.28 6.54
N GLY A 353 12.43 27.55 6.46
CA GLY A 353 11.85 28.51 5.51
C GLY A 353 11.77 28.04 4.05
N LYS A 354 11.62 26.73 3.81
CA LYS A 354 11.39 26.16 2.46
C LYS A 354 10.18 26.80 1.77
N THR A 355 9.09 26.96 2.52
CA THR A 355 7.84 27.58 2.07
C THR A 355 8.05 29.01 1.58
N THR A 356 8.79 29.83 2.32
CA THR A 356 9.14 31.21 1.93
C THR A 356 9.97 31.24 0.65
N ILE A 357 10.87 30.27 0.47
CA ILE A 357 11.66 30.14 -0.76
C ILE A 357 10.78 29.77 -1.96
N ILE A 358 9.83 28.85 -1.81
CA ILE A 358 8.87 28.51 -2.88
C ILE A 358 8.13 29.77 -3.32
N GLN A 359 7.58 30.53 -2.38
CA GLN A 359 6.89 31.78 -2.67
C GLN A 359 7.80 32.79 -3.39
N ALA A 360 9.04 32.96 -2.93
CA ALA A 360 10.01 33.85 -3.55
C ALA A 360 10.34 33.45 -4.99
N LEU A 361 10.54 32.16 -5.25
CA LEU A 361 10.82 31.64 -6.59
C LEU A 361 9.64 31.92 -7.53
N VAL A 362 8.42 31.61 -7.10
CA VAL A 362 7.20 31.82 -7.90
C VAL A 362 7.02 33.29 -8.24
N GLU A 363 7.13 34.18 -7.27
CA GLU A 363 6.96 35.63 -7.50
C GLU A 363 8.05 36.19 -8.43
N ILE A 364 9.31 35.79 -8.25
CA ILE A 364 10.44 36.28 -9.06
C ILE A 364 10.32 35.81 -10.51
N PHE A 365 9.99 34.54 -10.75
CA PHE A 365 9.87 34.01 -12.11
C PHE A 365 8.63 34.56 -12.82
N ARG A 366 7.48 34.67 -12.14
CA ARG A 366 6.27 35.28 -12.71
C ARG A 366 6.43 36.76 -13.02
N ALA A 367 7.21 37.50 -12.22
CA ALA A 367 7.56 38.89 -12.51
C ALA A 367 8.41 39.07 -13.79
N LYS A 368 8.85 37.96 -14.40
CA LYS A 368 9.59 37.89 -15.67
C LYS A 368 8.85 37.10 -16.74
N ASP A 369 7.52 37.03 -16.61
CA ASP A 369 6.60 36.36 -17.54
C ASP A 369 6.96 34.90 -17.82
N GLN A 370 7.58 34.22 -16.84
CA GLN A 370 7.90 32.81 -16.93
C GLN A 370 6.70 31.96 -16.50
N LYS A 371 6.42 30.90 -17.26
CA LYS A 371 5.44 29.88 -16.92
C LYS A 371 6.01 28.95 -15.84
N VAL A 372 5.62 29.23 -14.59
CA VAL A 372 5.97 28.41 -13.42
C VAL A 372 4.88 27.38 -13.16
N VAL A 373 5.24 26.11 -13.14
CA VAL A 373 4.37 24.99 -12.75
C VAL A 373 4.81 24.46 -11.39
N LEU A 374 3.82 24.25 -10.51
CA LEU A 374 4.02 23.73 -9.15
C LEU A 374 3.42 22.33 -9.05
N ALA A 375 4.23 21.39 -8.55
CA ALA A 375 3.78 20.02 -8.37
C ALA A 375 4.25 19.41 -7.05
N ALA A 376 3.51 18.44 -6.54
CA ALA A 376 3.94 17.61 -5.43
C ALA A 376 3.51 16.13 -5.62
N PRO A 377 4.16 15.17 -4.94
CA PRO A 377 3.79 13.76 -5.05
C PRO A 377 2.38 13.42 -4.53
N THR A 378 1.86 14.18 -3.56
CA THR A 378 0.55 13.94 -2.94
C THR A 378 -0.38 15.14 -3.04
N GLY A 379 -1.71 14.89 -3.00
CA GLY A 379 -2.72 15.95 -3.06
C GLY A 379 -2.60 16.95 -1.91
N ARG A 380 -2.33 16.45 -0.71
CA ARG A 380 -2.10 17.27 0.50
C ARG A 380 -0.90 18.19 0.37
N ALA A 381 0.23 17.67 -0.10
CA ALA A 381 1.42 18.48 -0.31
C ALA A 381 1.18 19.54 -1.39
N ALA A 382 0.46 19.19 -2.46
CA ALA A 382 0.09 20.16 -3.50
C ALA A 382 -0.81 21.28 -2.95
N LYS A 383 -1.86 20.94 -2.17
CA LYS A 383 -2.76 21.93 -1.56
C LYS A 383 -2.01 22.89 -0.61
N LYS A 384 -1.13 22.35 0.24
CA LYS A 384 -0.28 23.17 1.12
C LYS A 384 0.68 24.06 0.33
N MET A 385 1.27 23.53 -0.73
CA MET A 385 2.12 24.29 -1.64
C MET A 385 1.34 25.42 -2.30
N GLU A 386 0.08 25.19 -2.68
CA GLU A 386 -0.81 26.19 -3.27
C GLU A 386 -1.13 27.33 -2.29
N GLU A 387 -1.54 26.99 -1.06
CA GLU A 387 -1.84 27.96 0.01
C GLU A 387 -0.64 28.86 0.32
N SER A 388 0.56 28.29 0.32
CA SER A 388 1.79 29.02 0.66
C SER A 388 2.43 29.78 -0.48
N ALA A 389 2.38 29.25 -1.70
CA ALA A 389 2.92 29.90 -2.89
C ALA A 389 1.97 30.95 -3.48
N GLY A 390 0.68 30.92 -3.10
CA GLY A 390 -0.36 31.75 -3.72
C GLY A 390 -0.55 31.44 -5.21
N ALA A 391 -0.37 30.17 -5.59
CA ALA A 391 -0.28 29.72 -6.96
C ALA A 391 -0.80 28.29 -7.09
N THR A 392 -1.60 28.02 -8.13
CA THR A 392 -2.16 26.68 -8.36
C THR A 392 -1.06 25.62 -8.39
N ALA A 393 -1.22 24.59 -7.56
CA ALA A 393 -0.34 23.45 -7.52
C ALA A 393 -1.15 22.16 -7.68
N MET A 394 -0.54 21.14 -8.26
CA MET A 394 -1.23 19.87 -8.52
C MET A 394 -0.36 18.67 -8.18
N THR A 395 -0.97 17.49 -8.14
CA THR A 395 -0.17 16.26 -8.01
C THR A 395 0.62 16.00 -9.28
N ILE A 396 1.80 15.38 -9.17
CA ILE A 396 2.59 14.99 -10.35
C ILE A 396 1.77 14.07 -11.28
N HIS A 397 0.93 13.19 -10.72
CA HIS A 397 0.05 12.34 -11.50
C HIS A 397 -0.98 13.13 -12.32
N ARG A 398 -1.55 14.21 -11.75
CA ARG A 398 -2.47 15.09 -12.47
C ARG A 398 -1.73 15.91 -13.52
N LEU A 399 -0.53 16.42 -13.19
CA LEU A 399 0.31 17.16 -14.12
C LEU A 399 0.68 16.33 -15.35
N LEU A 400 0.96 15.04 -15.15
CA LEU A 400 1.29 14.12 -16.23
C LEU A 400 0.08 13.50 -16.93
N GLU A 401 -1.13 13.91 -16.56
CA GLU A 401 -2.40 13.42 -17.12
C GLU A 401 -2.48 11.88 -17.07
N TYR A 402 -2.34 11.30 -15.88
CA TYR A 402 -2.43 9.85 -15.69
C TYR A 402 -3.80 9.30 -16.14
N SER A 403 -3.77 8.26 -16.98
CA SER A 403 -4.94 7.55 -17.48
C SER A 403 -5.02 6.13 -16.89
N PRO A 404 -6.06 5.82 -16.09
CA PRO A 404 -6.28 4.47 -15.57
C PRO A 404 -6.54 3.44 -16.67
N LEU A 405 -7.18 3.84 -17.79
CA LEU A 405 -7.59 2.96 -18.88
C LEU A 405 -6.43 2.19 -19.52
N PHE A 406 -5.27 2.84 -19.63
CA PHE A 406 -4.05 2.22 -20.18
C PHE A 406 -2.93 2.11 -19.13
N SER A 407 -3.22 2.49 -17.88
CA SER A 407 -2.24 2.54 -16.77
C SER A 407 -0.96 3.30 -17.13
N GLY A 408 -1.10 4.52 -17.66
CA GLY A 408 0.03 5.31 -18.17
C GLY A 408 -0.18 6.82 -18.11
N PHE A 409 0.84 7.58 -18.50
CA PHE A 409 0.82 9.05 -18.54
C PHE A 409 0.68 9.54 -19.98
N LEU A 410 -0.14 10.59 -20.19
CA LEU A 410 -0.36 11.19 -21.51
C LEU A 410 0.67 12.29 -21.86
N ARG A 411 1.33 12.86 -20.84
CA ARG A 411 2.44 13.79 -21.04
C ARG A 411 3.76 13.05 -21.16
N ASP A 412 4.54 13.39 -22.17
CA ASP A 412 5.85 12.81 -22.48
C ASP A 412 6.69 13.73 -23.38
N GLN A 413 7.74 13.22 -24.03
CA GLN A 413 8.59 14.02 -24.92
C GLN A 413 7.82 14.58 -26.14
N ALA A 414 6.82 13.86 -26.64
CA ALA A 414 6.03 14.28 -27.79
C ALA A 414 4.91 15.26 -27.39
N ASN A 415 4.42 15.14 -26.16
CA ASN A 415 3.46 16.04 -25.55
C ASN A 415 3.98 16.57 -24.19
N PRO A 416 4.95 17.51 -24.20
CA PRO A 416 5.62 17.95 -22.99
C PRO A 416 4.71 18.82 -22.10
N ILE A 417 5.13 19.01 -20.85
CA ILE A 417 4.53 19.97 -19.92
C ILE A 417 4.82 21.40 -20.41
N GLU A 418 3.80 22.24 -20.42
CA GLU A 418 3.96 23.65 -20.79
C GLU A 418 4.51 24.48 -19.63
N CYS A 419 5.83 24.44 -19.42
CA CYS A 419 6.50 25.23 -18.38
C CYS A 419 7.89 25.69 -18.77
N ASP A 420 8.30 26.86 -18.24
CA ASP A 420 9.69 27.33 -18.27
C ASP A 420 10.42 26.92 -16.98
N VAL A 421 9.68 26.82 -15.87
CA VAL A 421 10.20 26.39 -14.57
C VAL A 421 9.23 25.41 -13.92
N LEU A 422 9.72 24.21 -13.60
CA LEU A 422 9.01 23.22 -12.80
C LEU A 422 9.56 23.22 -11.38
N ILE A 423 8.71 23.47 -10.39
CA ILE A 423 9.07 23.40 -8.97
C ILE A 423 8.30 22.25 -8.33
N ILE A 424 9.04 21.37 -7.65
CA ILE A 424 8.50 20.17 -7.02
C ILE A 424 8.78 20.21 -5.53
N ASP A 425 7.73 20.22 -4.71
CA ASP A 425 7.85 20.08 -3.26
C ASP A 425 7.74 18.62 -2.81
N GLU A 426 8.19 18.32 -1.60
CA GLU A 426 8.25 16.98 -1.02
C GLU A 426 8.96 15.95 -1.93
N ALA A 427 10.05 16.38 -2.58
CA ALA A 427 10.83 15.57 -3.51
C ALA A 427 11.45 14.30 -2.88
N SER A 428 11.50 14.21 -1.55
CA SER A 428 11.88 12.99 -0.81
C SER A 428 10.93 11.83 -1.07
N MET A 429 9.68 12.10 -1.48
CA MET A 429 8.68 11.09 -1.81
C MET A 429 8.73 10.61 -3.26
N LEU A 430 9.64 11.13 -4.10
CA LEU A 430 9.80 10.67 -5.48
C LEU A 430 10.47 9.29 -5.53
N ASP A 431 9.84 8.36 -6.24
CA ASP A 431 10.46 7.10 -6.66
C ASP A 431 11.03 7.20 -8.09
N ILE A 432 11.80 6.19 -8.49
CA ILE A 432 12.51 6.21 -9.77
C ILE A 432 11.56 6.20 -10.97
N VAL A 433 10.39 5.58 -10.84
CA VAL A 433 9.41 5.45 -11.93
C VAL A 433 8.72 6.79 -12.17
N LEU A 434 8.27 7.44 -11.10
CA LEU A 434 7.65 8.76 -11.18
C LEU A 434 8.64 9.82 -11.66
N LEU A 435 9.90 9.76 -11.20
CA LEU A 435 10.97 10.63 -11.69
C LEU A 435 11.18 10.45 -13.19
N TYR A 436 11.27 9.21 -13.69
CA TYR A 436 11.45 8.92 -15.11
C TYR A 436 10.34 9.54 -15.95
N HIS A 437 9.08 9.29 -15.61
CA HIS A 437 7.94 9.81 -16.37
C HIS A 437 7.84 11.33 -16.31
N LEU A 438 8.15 11.91 -15.16
CA LEU A 438 8.21 13.35 -15.00
C LEU A 438 9.27 13.97 -15.91
N LEU A 439 10.52 13.48 -15.84
CA LEU A 439 11.61 14.02 -16.66
C LEU A 439 11.38 13.79 -18.15
N LYS A 440 10.74 12.68 -18.52
CA LYS A 440 10.33 12.40 -19.89
C LYS A 440 9.39 13.48 -20.44
N ALA A 441 8.57 14.09 -19.59
CA ALA A 441 7.59 15.10 -19.96
C ALA A 441 8.09 16.55 -19.79
N VAL A 442 9.26 16.77 -19.17
CA VAL A 442 9.81 18.11 -18.96
C VAL A 442 10.50 18.60 -20.25
N PRO A 443 10.19 19.82 -20.74
CA PRO A 443 10.94 20.40 -21.85
C PRO A 443 12.44 20.52 -21.54
N SER A 444 13.30 20.23 -22.51
CA SER A 444 14.76 20.33 -22.36
C SER A 444 15.23 21.74 -21.99
N GLU A 445 14.47 22.77 -22.39
CA GLU A 445 14.77 24.18 -22.14
C GLU A 445 14.35 24.65 -20.74
N ALA A 446 13.47 23.90 -20.06
CA ALA A 446 12.95 24.27 -18.74
C ALA A 446 14.01 24.16 -17.63
N GLY A 447 13.78 24.88 -16.53
CA GLY A 447 14.50 24.68 -15.26
C GLY A 447 13.69 23.80 -14.30
N VAL A 448 14.35 22.90 -13.59
CA VAL A 448 13.74 22.01 -12.60
C VAL A 448 14.31 22.30 -11.21
N ILE A 449 13.43 22.57 -10.26
CA ILE A 449 13.77 22.83 -8.87
C ILE A 449 13.09 21.77 -7.99
N LEU A 450 13.90 20.94 -7.34
CA LEU A 450 13.44 19.93 -6.40
C LEU A 450 13.61 20.43 -4.98
N ILE A 451 12.54 20.40 -4.21
CA ILE A 451 12.49 20.88 -2.83
C ILE A 451 12.03 19.72 -1.95
N GLY A 452 12.76 19.46 -0.87
CA GLY A 452 12.43 18.34 0.01
C GLY A 452 13.30 18.28 1.26
N ASP A 453 13.11 17.23 2.04
CA ASP A 453 13.92 16.97 3.23
C ASP A 453 14.56 15.58 3.11
N ILE A 454 15.87 15.55 2.89
CA ILE A 454 16.66 14.31 2.80
C ILE A 454 16.64 13.48 4.10
N ASP A 455 16.33 14.11 5.24
CA ASP A 455 16.33 13.47 6.55
C ASP A 455 14.96 12.81 6.87
N GLN A 456 13.92 13.05 6.06
CA GLN A 456 12.64 12.36 6.14
C GLN A 456 12.69 10.93 5.57
N LEU A 457 11.62 10.17 5.77
CA LEU A 457 11.44 8.88 5.13
C LEU A 457 11.55 9.00 3.60
N PRO A 458 12.25 8.06 2.93
CA PRO A 458 12.28 8.01 1.48
C PRO A 458 10.91 7.63 0.91
N SER A 459 10.78 7.68 -0.42
CA SER A 459 9.59 7.24 -1.15
C SER A 459 9.18 5.81 -0.80
N VAL A 460 7.88 5.49 -0.89
CA VAL A 460 7.42 4.10 -0.72
C VAL A 460 7.84 3.22 -1.89
N GLY A 461 7.87 3.79 -3.10
CA GLY A 461 8.33 3.13 -4.31
C GLY A 461 9.85 2.90 -4.37
N PRO A 462 10.32 2.20 -5.42
CA PRO A 462 11.73 1.84 -5.57
C PRO A 462 12.64 3.04 -5.85
N GLY A 463 13.83 3.01 -5.27
CA GLY A 463 14.88 4.02 -5.44
C GLY A 463 14.99 4.99 -4.27
N ASN A 464 16.07 5.79 -4.29
CA ASN A 464 16.29 6.87 -3.33
C ASN A 464 16.66 8.15 -4.07
N VAL A 465 15.73 8.62 -4.91
CA VAL A 465 15.96 9.65 -5.92
C VAL A 465 16.66 10.88 -5.36
N LEU A 466 16.08 11.53 -4.34
CA LEU A 466 16.64 12.79 -3.82
C LEU A 466 18.07 12.62 -3.32
N LYS A 467 18.35 11.53 -2.61
CA LYS A 467 19.69 11.20 -2.11
C LYS A 467 20.66 10.89 -3.25
N ASP A 468 20.24 10.06 -4.20
CA ASP A 468 21.07 9.66 -5.35
C ASP A 468 21.45 10.87 -6.22
N LEU A 469 20.52 11.81 -6.43
CA LEU A 469 20.79 13.06 -7.15
C LEU A 469 21.80 13.93 -6.41
N ILE A 470 21.66 14.09 -5.09
CA ILE A 470 22.62 14.84 -4.27
C ILE A 470 24.01 14.20 -4.30
N GLU A 471 24.09 12.87 -4.13
CA GLU A 471 25.35 12.14 -4.11
C GLU A 471 26.03 12.11 -5.49
N SER A 472 25.26 12.18 -6.58
CA SER A 472 25.78 12.19 -7.95
C SER A 472 26.42 13.52 -8.37
N HIS A 473 26.12 14.62 -7.66
CA HIS A 473 26.52 15.98 -8.04
C HIS A 473 26.02 16.42 -9.44
N ILE A 474 24.96 15.81 -9.96
CA ILE A 474 24.34 16.23 -11.23
C ILE A 474 23.62 17.58 -11.09
N ALA A 475 23.10 17.86 -9.90
CA ALA A 475 22.34 19.06 -9.57
C ALA A 475 23.15 19.98 -8.66
N GLU A 476 22.91 21.29 -8.77
CA GLU A 476 23.30 22.22 -7.72
C GLU A 476 22.50 21.92 -6.45
N VAL A 477 23.16 21.93 -5.29
CA VAL A 477 22.51 21.64 -4.01
C VAL A 477 22.66 22.82 -3.07
N VAL A 478 21.57 23.23 -2.45
CA VAL A 478 21.55 24.21 -1.35
C VAL A 478 20.87 23.59 -0.14
N ARG A 479 21.60 23.49 0.97
CA ARG A 479 21.05 23.03 2.25
C ARG A 479 20.70 24.24 3.12
N LEU A 480 19.41 24.40 3.42
CA LEU A 480 18.91 25.39 4.37
C LEU A 480 19.14 24.85 5.79
N THR A 481 19.93 25.56 6.58
CA THR A 481 20.35 25.14 7.94
C THR A 481 19.91 26.07 9.05
N GLU A 482 19.58 27.31 8.72
CA GLU A 482 19.19 28.33 9.70
C GLU A 482 17.70 28.19 10.03
N ILE A 483 17.39 28.06 11.32
CA ILE A 483 16.02 27.99 11.85
C ILE A 483 15.57 29.40 12.21
N PHE A 484 14.32 29.75 11.88
CA PHE A 484 13.79 31.07 12.21
C PHE A 484 13.57 31.23 13.72
N ARG A 485 13.82 32.43 14.25
CA ARG A 485 13.82 32.68 15.70
C ARG A 485 12.50 32.32 16.40
N GLN A 486 11.36 32.53 15.74
CA GLN A 486 10.04 32.15 16.27
C GLN A 486 9.87 30.62 16.36
N GLU A 487 10.55 29.88 15.51
CA GLU A 487 10.54 28.41 15.42
C GLU A 487 11.68 27.78 16.24
N ALA A 488 12.73 28.54 16.56
CA ALA A 488 13.86 28.07 17.36
C ALA A 488 13.49 27.79 18.83
N ASP A 489 12.43 28.44 19.33
CA ASP A 489 11.91 28.21 20.68
C ASP A 489 11.03 26.95 20.78
N SER A 490 10.66 26.34 19.64
CA SER A 490 9.88 25.09 19.60
C SER A 490 10.74 23.87 19.93
N LEU A 491 10.34 23.09 20.95
CA LEU A 491 11.02 21.82 21.25
C LEU A 491 10.72 20.77 20.19
N ILE A 492 9.63 20.86 19.44
CA ILE A 492 9.37 19.97 18.29
C ILE A 492 10.52 20.09 17.29
N ILE A 493 10.86 21.33 16.88
CA ILE A 493 11.91 21.59 15.89
C ILE A 493 13.29 21.28 16.48
N ALA A 494 13.58 21.76 17.69
CA ALA A 494 14.85 21.47 18.35
C ALA A 494 15.08 19.96 18.52
N ASN A 495 14.04 19.22 18.91
CA ASN A 495 14.12 17.76 19.07
C ASN A 495 14.19 17.03 17.74
N ALA A 496 13.52 17.49 16.68
CA ALA A 496 13.67 16.92 15.34
C ALA A 496 15.15 16.97 14.90
N HIS A 497 15.82 18.12 15.07
CA HIS A 497 17.25 18.23 14.77
C HIS A 497 18.13 17.35 15.67
N LYS A 498 17.80 17.21 16.97
CA LYS A 498 18.49 16.29 17.87
C LYS A 498 18.37 14.84 17.42
N VAL A 499 17.15 14.39 17.12
CA VAL A 499 16.89 13.04 16.60
C VAL A 499 17.70 12.80 15.34
N ASN A 500 17.71 13.75 14.41
CA ASN A 500 18.49 13.64 13.17
C ASN A 500 20.01 13.48 13.42
N ARG A 501 20.55 14.17 14.43
CA ARG A 501 21.95 14.02 14.87
C ARG A 501 22.21 12.74 15.70
N GLY A 502 21.19 11.94 15.99
CA GLY A 502 21.32 10.77 16.85
C GLY A 502 21.39 11.12 18.34
N GLU A 503 20.96 12.32 18.72
CA GLU A 503 20.84 12.77 20.11
C GLU A 503 19.43 12.50 20.63
N ILE A 504 19.32 12.13 21.92
CA ILE A 504 18.02 11.95 22.57
C ILE A 504 17.29 13.31 22.66
N PRO A 505 15.97 13.36 22.34
CA PRO A 505 15.15 14.55 22.54
C PRO A 505 15.23 15.11 23.95
N MET A 506 15.15 16.44 24.06
CA MET A 506 14.91 17.12 25.32
C MET A 506 13.47 16.86 25.77
N MET A 507 13.33 16.38 27.00
CA MET A 507 12.04 16.00 27.60
C MET A 507 11.86 16.83 28.88
N PRO A 508 11.24 18.01 28.81
CA PRO A 508 11.07 18.88 29.97
C PRO A 508 10.23 18.20 31.06
N ARG A 509 10.70 18.28 32.30
CA ARG A 509 10.06 17.76 33.52
C ARG A 509 9.72 18.90 34.47
N GLY A 510 8.79 18.67 35.40
CA GLY A 510 8.39 19.68 36.39
C GLY A 510 7.56 20.82 35.80
N GLU A 511 7.72 22.04 36.32
CA GLU A 511 6.90 23.22 35.95
C GLU A 511 7.03 23.66 34.48
N ALA A 512 8.12 23.30 33.81
CA ALA A 512 8.32 23.57 32.38
C ALA A 512 7.55 22.59 31.47
N SER A 513 7.06 21.47 32.02
CA SER A 513 6.41 20.41 31.24
C SER A 513 5.05 20.83 30.67
N PRO A 514 4.10 21.44 31.42
CA PRO A 514 2.75 21.73 30.91
C PRO A 514 2.68 22.76 29.79
N LYS A 515 3.72 23.60 29.63
CA LYS A 515 3.80 24.63 28.59
C LYS A 515 4.66 24.21 27.39
N SER A 516 5.16 22.98 27.41
CA SER A 516 5.99 22.40 26.35
C SER A 516 5.12 22.01 25.16
N ASP A 517 5.67 22.14 23.95
CA ASP A 517 5.13 21.58 22.70
C ASP A 517 5.61 20.13 22.47
N PHE A 518 6.47 19.59 23.34
CA PHE A 518 6.99 18.22 23.25
C PHE A 518 6.95 17.49 24.60
N HIS A 519 6.34 16.31 24.62
CA HIS A 519 6.21 15.47 25.81
C HIS A 519 6.61 14.02 25.55
N PHE A 520 7.18 13.38 26.59
CA PHE A 520 7.43 11.95 26.62
C PHE A 520 6.81 11.36 27.89
N ILE A 521 5.93 10.37 27.74
CA ILE A 521 5.26 9.68 28.84
C ILE A 521 5.78 8.24 28.89
N GLU A 522 6.52 7.94 29.96
CA GLU A 522 7.16 6.63 30.11
C GLU A 522 6.14 5.55 30.48
N ARG A 523 6.09 4.49 29.67
CA ARG A 523 5.28 3.29 29.88
C ARG A 523 6.05 2.07 29.39
N SER A 524 6.09 1.03 30.21
CA SER A 524 6.84 -0.20 29.88
C SER A 524 5.96 -1.26 29.23
N ASN A 525 4.65 -1.26 29.51
CA ASN A 525 3.69 -2.22 28.98
C ASN A 525 2.95 -1.66 27.74
N PRO A 526 2.93 -2.38 26.60
CA PRO A 526 2.17 -1.98 25.41
C PRO A 526 0.68 -1.68 25.65
N ASP A 527 -0.01 -2.42 26.53
CA ASP A 527 -1.43 -2.18 26.81
C ASP A 527 -1.63 -0.88 27.60
N GLU A 528 -0.72 -0.56 28.52
CA GLU A 528 -0.71 0.73 29.22
C GLU A 528 -0.38 1.89 28.28
N VAL A 529 0.47 1.66 27.27
CA VAL A 529 0.73 2.65 26.22
C VAL A 529 -0.57 2.96 25.47
N VAL A 530 -1.31 1.94 25.04
CA VAL A 530 -2.59 2.13 24.35
C VAL A 530 -3.60 2.87 25.24
N ALA A 531 -3.78 2.43 26.49
CA ALA A 531 -4.70 3.09 27.43
C ALA A 531 -4.31 4.55 27.72
N THR A 532 -3.00 4.84 27.76
CA THR A 532 -2.51 6.21 27.92
C THR A 532 -2.80 7.04 26.67
N ILE A 533 -2.63 6.49 25.47
CA ILE A 533 -2.97 7.17 24.20
C ILE A 533 -4.48 7.46 24.14
N GLU A 534 -5.33 6.50 24.51
CA GLU A 534 -6.79 6.70 24.59
C GLU A 534 -7.14 7.89 25.50
N ASN A 535 -6.56 7.96 26.70
CA ASN A 535 -6.79 9.08 27.63
C ASN A 535 -6.24 10.42 27.12
N LEU A 536 -5.09 10.40 26.43
CA LEU A 536 -4.50 11.60 25.85
C LEU A 536 -5.37 12.20 24.75
N VAL A 537 -5.79 11.37 23.79
CA VAL A 537 -6.54 11.79 22.61
C VAL A 537 -7.97 12.20 22.99
N SER A 538 -8.63 11.47 23.90
CA SER A 538 -10.04 11.73 24.25
C SER A 538 -10.25 12.84 25.28
N GLN A 539 -9.28 13.08 26.18
CA GLN A 539 -9.48 13.96 27.33
C GLN A 539 -8.35 14.96 27.52
N ARG A 540 -7.12 14.51 27.74
CA ARG A 540 -6.06 15.42 28.22
C ARG A 540 -5.67 16.48 27.19
N ILE A 541 -5.41 16.07 25.95
CA ILE A 541 -5.00 17.00 24.89
C ILE A 541 -6.15 17.94 24.52
N PRO A 542 -7.39 17.46 24.26
CA PRO A 542 -8.52 18.35 24.01
C PRO A 542 -8.75 19.38 25.11
N ASN A 543 -8.68 18.97 26.38
CA ASN A 543 -8.95 19.86 27.51
C ASN A 543 -7.83 20.88 27.75
N ALA A 544 -6.56 20.49 27.57
CA ALA A 544 -5.41 21.36 27.86
C ALA A 544 -5.06 22.31 26.71
N PHE A 545 -5.28 21.88 25.46
CA PHE A 545 -4.86 22.62 24.26
C PHE A 545 -6.04 23.08 23.38
N HIS A 546 -7.29 22.79 23.79
CA HIS A 546 -8.50 23.16 23.05
C HIS A 546 -8.50 22.64 21.61
N LEU A 547 -8.09 21.38 21.44
CA LEU A 547 -8.00 20.68 20.17
C LEU A 547 -9.18 19.74 19.98
N ASP A 548 -9.71 19.67 18.76
CA ASP A 548 -10.72 18.67 18.41
C ASP A 548 -10.07 17.27 18.34
N PRO A 549 -10.59 16.28 19.09
CA PRO A 549 -9.98 14.96 19.16
C PRO A 549 -10.02 14.18 17.85
N LEU A 550 -10.95 14.50 16.95
CA LEU A 550 -11.12 13.85 15.65
C LEU A 550 -10.28 14.53 14.57
N LEU A 551 -10.35 15.86 14.51
CA LEU A 551 -9.79 16.66 13.42
C LEU A 551 -8.35 17.10 13.67
N ASP A 552 -8.03 17.52 14.89
CA ASP A 552 -6.75 18.19 15.19
C ASP A 552 -5.66 17.23 15.67
N ILE A 553 -6.05 16.09 16.26
CA ILE A 553 -5.14 15.10 16.82
C ILE A 553 -4.98 13.92 15.85
N GLN A 554 -3.73 13.55 15.58
CA GLN A 554 -3.42 12.35 14.80
C GLN A 554 -2.56 11.38 15.59
N VAL A 555 -3.01 10.12 15.69
CA VAL A 555 -2.19 9.04 16.20
C VAL A 555 -1.35 8.47 15.06
N LEU A 556 -0.03 8.43 15.23
CA LEU A 556 0.89 7.81 14.29
C LEU A 556 1.48 6.56 14.93
N SER A 557 1.51 5.42 14.23
CA SER A 557 2.17 4.21 14.72
C SER A 557 3.16 3.64 13.69
N PRO A 558 4.34 3.13 14.11
CA PRO A 558 5.27 2.48 13.21
C PRO A 558 4.71 1.23 12.51
N MET A 559 3.85 0.46 13.20
CA MET A 559 3.39 -0.85 12.73
C MET A 559 1.87 -0.90 12.53
N HIS A 560 1.43 -1.72 11.58
CA HIS A 560 0.00 -1.99 11.40
C HIS A 560 -0.57 -2.98 12.41
N ARG A 561 0.23 -3.99 12.82
CA ARG A 561 -0.18 -5.08 13.72
C ARG A 561 0.37 -4.88 15.14
N GLY A 562 -0.19 -5.63 16.09
CA GLY A 562 0.19 -5.63 17.50
C GLY A 562 -0.67 -4.71 18.37
N PRO A 563 -0.48 -4.72 19.70
CA PRO A 563 -1.29 -3.93 20.64
C PRO A 563 -1.28 -2.43 20.34
N ALA A 564 -0.09 -1.85 20.11
CA ALA A 564 0.05 -0.44 19.72
C ALA A 564 0.06 -0.23 18.19
N GLY A 565 -0.43 -1.20 17.41
CA GLY A 565 -0.49 -1.13 15.96
C GLY A 565 -1.70 -0.34 15.45
N VAL A 566 -1.60 0.20 14.23
CA VAL A 566 -2.66 0.99 13.56
C VAL A 566 -4.02 0.30 13.62
N ALA A 567 -4.10 -1.01 13.35
CA ALA A 567 -5.37 -1.73 13.32
C ALA A 567 -6.09 -1.75 14.68
N ASN A 568 -5.35 -2.05 15.76
CA ASN A 568 -5.93 -2.08 17.11
C ASN A 568 -6.27 -0.67 17.60
N LEU A 569 -5.37 0.30 17.36
CA LEU A 569 -5.60 1.70 17.74
C LEU A 569 -6.83 2.28 17.03
N ASN A 570 -7.03 1.99 15.75
CA ASN A 570 -8.23 2.44 15.02
C ASN A 570 -9.52 1.90 15.64
N LEU A 571 -9.59 0.59 15.93
CA LEU A 571 -10.77 0.00 16.56
C LEU A 571 -11.06 0.66 17.93
N ARG A 572 -10.03 0.77 18.76
CA ARG A 572 -10.10 1.36 20.11
C ARG A 572 -10.56 2.82 20.07
N LEU A 573 -9.94 3.63 19.21
CA LEU A 573 -10.24 5.05 19.08
C LEU A 573 -11.59 5.30 18.42
N GLN A 574 -12.02 4.47 17.46
CA GLN A 574 -13.38 4.53 16.90
C GLN A 574 -14.42 4.33 18.00
N HIS A 575 -14.27 3.28 18.83
CA HIS A 575 -15.18 3.04 19.95
C HIS A 575 -15.21 4.17 20.99
N LEU A 576 -14.06 4.80 21.23
CA LEU A 576 -13.92 5.86 22.24
C LEU A 576 -14.43 7.22 21.75
N LEU A 577 -14.09 7.58 20.50
CA LEU A 577 -14.32 8.91 19.94
C LEU A 577 -15.61 8.98 19.12
N ASN A 578 -16.12 7.84 18.64
CA ASN A 578 -17.35 7.78 17.86
C ASN A 578 -18.35 6.73 18.40
N PRO A 579 -19.21 7.13 19.35
CA PRO A 579 -20.24 6.27 19.92
C PRO A 579 -21.48 6.10 19.01
N SER A 580 -21.43 6.54 17.75
CA SER A 580 -22.54 6.36 16.81
C SER A 580 -22.91 4.89 16.63
N ASN A 581 -24.20 4.59 16.61
CA ASN A 581 -24.73 3.25 16.34
C ASN A 581 -25.10 3.04 14.87
N HIS A 582 -24.98 4.09 14.04
CA HIS A 582 -25.29 4.01 12.62
C HIS A 582 -24.05 3.54 11.86
N GLU A 583 -24.02 2.25 11.52
CA GLU A 583 -22.85 1.53 11.00
C GLU A 583 -23.22 0.70 9.76
N ILE A 584 -22.30 0.66 8.79
CA ILE A 584 -22.28 -0.36 7.74
C ILE A 584 -21.09 -1.29 7.92
N LYS A 585 -21.33 -2.60 7.83
CA LYS A 585 -20.30 -3.63 7.96
C LYS A 585 -19.80 -4.07 6.60
N HIS A 586 -18.48 -4.09 6.46
CA HIS A 586 -17.79 -4.59 5.28
C HIS A 586 -16.67 -5.55 5.71
N GLY A 587 -16.96 -6.84 5.63
CA GLY A 587 -16.06 -7.89 6.13
C GLY A 587 -15.84 -7.78 7.64
N ALA A 588 -14.58 -7.58 8.05
CA ALA A 588 -14.19 -7.40 9.46
C ALA A 588 -14.21 -5.92 9.91
N ARG A 589 -14.53 -4.98 9.01
CA ARG A 589 -14.53 -3.54 9.28
C ARG A 589 -15.97 -3.04 9.42
N GLY A 590 -16.18 -2.11 10.34
CA GLY A 590 -17.42 -1.35 10.47
C GLY A 590 -17.11 0.13 10.25
N PHE A 591 -17.85 0.78 9.35
CA PHE A 591 -17.78 2.23 9.14
C PHE A 591 -19.03 2.86 9.74
N ARG A 592 -18.84 3.86 10.60
CA ARG A 592 -19.87 4.59 11.33
C ARG A 592 -19.99 6.01 10.82
N LEU A 593 -21.17 6.59 10.96
CA LEU A 593 -21.39 8.01 10.71
C LEU A 593 -20.39 8.82 11.54
N ARG A 594 -19.71 9.79 10.90
CA ARG A 594 -18.62 10.62 11.45
C ARG A 594 -17.28 9.92 11.66
N ASP A 595 -17.09 8.70 11.14
CA ASP A 595 -15.78 8.07 11.17
C ASP A 595 -14.75 8.86 10.37
N LYS A 596 -13.55 8.96 10.95
CA LYS A 596 -12.37 9.45 10.23
C LYS A 596 -11.83 8.29 9.37
N VAL A 597 -11.87 8.46 8.06
CA VAL A 597 -11.44 7.44 7.09
C VAL A 597 -10.34 7.99 6.18
N MET A 598 -9.55 7.09 5.60
CA MET A 598 -8.52 7.40 4.62
C MET A 598 -8.75 6.58 3.35
N GLN A 599 -8.62 7.23 2.21
CA GLN A 599 -8.57 6.60 0.91
C GLN A 599 -7.22 5.88 0.75
N ILE A 600 -7.22 4.59 0.40
CA ILE A 600 -5.98 3.79 0.29
C ILE A 600 -5.51 3.57 -1.15
N ARG A 601 -6.32 3.93 -2.15
CA ARG A 601 -5.99 3.83 -3.58
C ARG A 601 -6.46 5.06 -4.33
N ASN A 602 -5.74 5.48 -5.36
CA ASN A 602 -6.21 6.58 -6.19
C ASN A 602 -7.46 6.15 -6.96
N ASN A 603 -8.54 6.93 -6.88
CA ASN A 603 -9.69 6.84 -7.74
C ASN A 603 -9.82 8.17 -8.49
N TYR A 604 -9.37 8.16 -9.75
CA TYR A 604 -9.29 9.36 -10.58
C TYR A 604 -10.67 9.82 -11.08
N GLU A 605 -11.63 8.90 -11.25
CA GLU A 605 -13.00 9.25 -11.65
C GLU A 605 -13.70 10.05 -10.56
N LYS A 606 -13.49 9.66 -9.30
CA LYS A 606 -13.99 10.36 -8.11
C LYS A 606 -13.04 11.46 -7.62
N GLU A 607 -11.90 11.62 -8.29
CA GLU A 607 -10.83 12.56 -7.93
C GLU A 607 -10.39 12.48 -6.45
N VAL A 608 -10.34 11.28 -5.87
CA VAL A 608 -9.82 11.04 -4.51
C VAL A 608 -8.53 10.25 -4.58
N PHE A 609 -7.55 10.64 -3.77
CA PHE A 609 -6.19 10.11 -3.86
C PHE A 609 -5.79 9.34 -2.59
N ASN A 610 -4.87 8.39 -2.75
CA ASN A 610 -4.31 7.63 -1.64
C ASN A 610 -3.69 8.57 -0.60
N GLY A 611 -4.12 8.44 0.65
CA GLY A 611 -3.73 9.31 1.77
C GLY A 611 -4.68 10.48 2.03
N ASP A 612 -5.69 10.70 1.18
CA ASP A 612 -6.76 11.65 1.48
C ASP A 612 -7.55 11.12 2.68
N ILE A 613 -7.86 12.01 3.63
CA ILE A 613 -8.57 11.72 4.87
C ILE A 613 -9.86 12.48 4.78
N GLY A 614 -10.97 11.78 4.99
CA GLY A 614 -12.30 12.35 5.00
C GLY A 614 -13.06 11.92 6.25
N LEU A 615 -14.26 12.48 6.40
CA LEU A 615 -15.21 12.08 7.41
C LEU A 615 -16.41 11.42 6.74
N VAL A 616 -16.87 10.29 7.28
CA VAL A 616 -18.12 9.69 6.84
C VAL A 616 -19.27 10.65 7.17
N SER A 617 -19.88 11.25 6.16
CA SER A 617 -20.97 12.23 6.29
C SER A 617 -22.34 11.56 6.20
N GLU A 618 -22.46 10.47 5.45
CA GLU A 618 -23.73 9.80 5.17
C GLU A 618 -23.55 8.28 5.11
N ILE A 619 -24.54 7.52 5.56
CA ILE A 619 -24.60 6.06 5.41
C ILE A 619 -26.03 5.68 5.07
N ASP A 620 -26.19 4.99 3.95
CA ASP A 620 -27.43 4.31 3.54
C ASP A 620 -27.25 2.78 3.65
N PRO A 621 -27.73 2.15 4.74
CA PRO A 621 -27.63 0.71 4.91
C PRO A 621 -28.48 -0.10 3.93
N GLU A 622 -29.56 0.47 3.38
CA GLU A 622 -30.45 -0.23 2.44
C GLU A 622 -29.83 -0.29 1.04
N ALA A 623 -29.23 0.81 0.59
CA ALA A 623 -28.48 0.87 -0.66
C ALA A 623 -27.05 0.30 -0.54
N GLY A 624 -26.53 0.16 0.68
CA GLY A 624 -25.15 -0.26 0.93
C GLY A 624 -24.13 0.81 0.54
N GLN A 625 -24.50 2.09 0.66
CA GLN A 625 -23.70 3.23 0.23
C GLN A 625 -23.18 4.06 1.42
N VAL A 626 -21.98 4.64 1.25
CA VAL A 626 -21.34 5.51 2.23
C VAL A 626 -20.89 6.80 1.55
N GLY A 627 -21.39 7.93 2.03
CA GLY A 627 -20.91 9.26 1.64
C GLY A 627 -19.74 9.68 2.54
N VAL A 628 -18.61 10.02 1.94
CA VAL A 628 -17.42 10.52 2.66
C VAL A 628 -17.12 11.94 2.21
N ASP A 629 -17.09 12.87 3.16
CA ASP A 629 -16.66 14.25 2.96
C ASP A 629 -15.13 14.35 2.98
N PHE A 630 -14.55 14.62 1.81
CA PHE A 630 -13.16 14.98 1.64
C PHE A 630 -13.05 16.50 1.42
N ASP A 631 -12.65 17.23 2.46
CA ASP A 631 -12.40 18.67 2.42
C ASP A 631 -13.57 19.50 1.83
N GLY A 632 -14.81 19.15 2.17
CA GLY A 632 -16.03 19.82 1.73
C GLY A 632 -16.69 19.21 0.49
N ARG A 633 -16.11 18.14 -0.08
CA ARG A 633 -16.68 17.40 -1.19
C ARG A 633 -17.13 16.01 -0.73
N ILE A 634 -18.43 15.76 -0.80
CA ILE A 634 -19.01 14.44 -0.54
C ILE A 634 -18.76 13.54 -1.75
N VAL A 635 -18.18 12.38 -1.49
CA VAL A 635 -17.91 11.32 -2.47
C VAL A 635 -18.60 10.05 -2.00
N ASP A 636 -19.48 9.50 -2.84
CA ASP A 636 -20.23 8.30 -2.54
C ASP A 636 -19.42 7.05 -2.86
N TYR A 637 -19.49 6.05 -1.98
CA TYR A 637 -18.86 4.73 -2.12
C TYR A 637 -19.91 3.65 -2.10
N GLU A 638 -19.88 2.79 -3.11
CA GLU A 638 -20.65 1.55 -3.14
C GLU A 638 -19.96 0.45 -2.32
N GLN A 639 -20.69 -0.60 -1.96
CA GLN A 639 -20.20 -1.68 -1.08
C GLN A 639 -18.90 -2.35 -1.57
N ASN A 640 -18.72 -2.49 -2.88
CA ASN A 640 -17.52 -3.03 -3.53
C ASN A 640 -16.32 -2.07 -3.50
N GLU A 641 -16.53 -0.78 -3.26
CA GLU A 641 -15.50 0.26 -3.21
C GLU A 641 -15.05 0.55 -1.77
N LEU A 642 -15.79 0.05 -0.76
CA LEU A 642 -15.40 0.17 0.65
C LEU A 642 -14.06 -0.52 0.99
N ASP A 643 -13.58 -1.41 0.13
CA ASP A 643 -12.23 -1.97 0.22
C ASP A 643 -11.14 -0.90 0.04
N ASP A 644 -11.45 0.21 -0.64
CA ASP A 644 -10.54 1.33 -0.87
C ASP A 644 -10.56 2.39 0.24
N LEU A 645 -11.31 2.13 1.33
CA LEU A 645 -11.34 2.94 2.55
C LEU A 645 -10.78 2.17 3.76
N GLU A 646 -10.09 2.88 4.64
CA GLU A 646 -9.70 2.40 5.96
C GLU A 646 -9.96 3.45 7.05
N LEU A 647 -10.11 3.03 8.31
CA LEU A 647 -10.16 3.97 9.44
C LEU A 647 -8.82 4.70 9.59
N ALA A 648 -8.89 5.98 9.97
CA ALA A 648 -7.73 6.88 9.99
C ALA A 648 -7.55 7.64 11.33
N TYR A 649 -8.17 7.17 12.41
CA TYR A 649 -7.89 7.66 13.77
C TYR A 649 -6.41 7.48 14.15
N ALA A 650 -5.86 6.33 13.76
CA ALA A 650 -4.45 6.03 13.74
C ALA A 650 -4.03 5.71 12.31
N ILE A 651 -2.85 6.20 11.90
CA ILE A 651 -2.26 5.90 10.60
C ILE A 651 -0.78 5.54 10.77
N SER A 652 -0.17 4.92 9.77
CA SER A 652 1.27 4.70 9.80
C SER A 652 2.03 5.98 9.50
N VAL A 653 3.28 6.08 9.98
CA VAL A 653 4.13 7.25 9.70
C VAL A 653 4.39 7.46 8.20
N HIS A 654 4.42 6.37 7.41
CA HIS A 654 4.54 6.47 5.95
C HIS A 654 3.30 7.14 5.33
N LYS A 655 2.09 6.76 5.80
CA LYS A 655 0.84 7.35 5.32
C LYS A 655 0.62 8.79 5.78
N SER A 656 1.42 9.29 6.71
CA SER A 656 1.37 10.69 7.15
C SER A 656 2.31 11.63 6.37
N GLN A 657 3.14 11.11 5.46
CA GLN A 657 4.02 11.93 4.63
C GLN A 657 3.22 12.97 3.81
N GLY A 658 3.75 14.18 3.68
CA GLY A 658 3.06 15.31 3.05
C GLY A 658 1.86 15.88 3.82
N SER A 659 1.51 15.32 4.98
CA SER A 659 0.46 15.84 5.88
C SER A 659 1.08 16.55 7.08
N GLU A 660 0.33 17.45 7.72
CA GLU A 660 0.68 18.04 9.01
C GLU A 660 -0.57 18.10 9.89
N TYR A 661 -0.39 17.94 11.19
CA TYR A 661 -1.44 17.88 12.20
C TYR A 661 -1.13 18.85 13.33
N ARG A 662 -2.15 19.38 14.00
CA ARG A 662 -1.94 20.27 15.16
C ARG A 662 -1.25 19.51 16.29
N ALA A 663 -1.75 18.32 16.62
CA ALA A 663 -1.12 17.43 17.59
C ALA A 663 -0.84 16.03 17.01
N VAL A 664 0.34 15.48 17.34
CA VAL A 664 0.73 14.11 17.01
C VAL A 664 0.97 13.32 18.29
N VAL A 665 0.37 12.14 18.36
CA VAL A 665 0.60 11.16 19.45
C VAL A 665 1.20 9.89 18.84
N MET A 666 2.30 9.38 19.41
CA MET A 666 3.00 8.22 18.86
C MET A 666 3.43 7.23 19.93
N PRO A 667 3.12 5.92 19.79
CA PRO A 667 3.63 4.88 20.68
C PRO A 667 5.10 4.56 20.37
N MET A 668 5.89 4.39 21.43
CA MET A 668 7.29 4.00 21.41
C MET A 668 7.49 2.67 22.15
N VAL A 669 7.13 1.55 21.51
CA VAL A 669 7.22 0.21 22.11
C VAL A 669 8.33 -0.63 21.50
N ASN A 670 8.99 -1.45 22.32
CA ASN A 670 10.09 -2.33 21.89
C ASN A 670 9.64 -3.36 20.83
N GLN A 671 8.35 -3.73 20.80
CA GLN A 671 7.79 -4.63 19.79
C GLN A 671 7.90 -4.07 18.36
N HIS A 672 8.13 -2.77 18.21
CA HIS A 672 8.33 -2.11 16.92
C HIS A 672 9.80 -2.11 16.45
N TYR A 673 10.71 -2.82 17.12
CA TYR A 673 12.16 -2.70 16.94
C TYR A 673 12.66 -2.73 15.48
N MET A 674 12.01 -3.52 14.60
CA MET A 674 12.38 -3.62 13.18
C MET A 674 12.18 -2.31 12.40
N LEU A 675 11.23 -1.47 12.83
CA LEU A 675 10.87 -0.21 12.19
C LEU A 675 11.31 1.02 12.98
N LEU A 676 11.82 0.86 14.21
CA LEU A 676 12.36 1.96 15.01
C LEU A 676 13.66 2.48 14.38
N GLN A 677 13.50 3.40 13.44
CA GLN A 677 14.57 4.07 12.69
C GLN A 677 14.52 5.57 12.94
N ARG A 678 15.68 6.22 12.79
CA ARG A 678 15.84 7.65 13.04
C ARG A 678 14.96 8.52 12.14
N ASN A 679 14.95 8.23 10.84
CA ASN A 679 14.14 8.93 9.83
C ASN A 679 12.64 8.74 10.06
N LEU A 680 12.18 7.57 10.53
CA LEU A 680 10.78 7.34 10.89
C LEU A 680 10.36 8.23 12.06
N LEU A 681 11.16 8.25 13.15
CA LEU A 681 10.88 9.10 14.32
C LEU A 681 10.96 10.58 13.95
N TYR A 682 11.99 10.98 13.21
CA TYR A 682 12.13 12.34 12.71
C TYR A 682 10.90 12.76 11.90
N THR A 683 10.49 11.94 10.92
CA THR A 683 9.32 12.21 10.09
C THR A 683 8.08 12.38 10.95
N ALA A 684 7.82 11.47 11.90
CA ALA A 684 6.68 11.55 12.80
C ALA A 684 6.65 12.84 13.65
N ILE A 685 7.79 13.25 14.21
CA ILE A 685 7.92 14.51 14.98
C ILE A 685 7.60 15.71 14.09
N THR A 686 8.15 15.74 12.86
CA THR A 686 7.94 16.86 11.93
C THR A 686 6.53 16.96 11.35
N ARG A 687 5.64 15.98 11.62
CA ARG A 687 4.23 16.09 11.23
C ARG A 687 3.42 16.99 12.17
N ALA A 688 3.91 17.30 13.37
CA ALA A 688 3.21 18.13 14.34
C ALA A 688 3.50 19.62 14.15
N LYS A 689 2.46 20.45 14.26
CA LYS A 689 2.56 21.91 14.26
C LYS A 689 2.62 22.50 15.67
N GLU A 690 1.83 21.98 16.61
CA GLU A 690 1.64 22.57 17.94
C GLU A 690 2.05 21.63 19.08
N LEU A 691 1.90 20.31 18.92
CA LEU A 691 2.14 19.36 20.01
C LEU A 691 2.64 17.99 19.53
N VAL A 692 3.69 17.46 20.17
CA VAL A 692 4.12 16.07 20.06
C VAL A 692 4.05 15.37 21.41
N VAL A 693 3.39 14.21 21.46
CA VAL A 693 3.38 13.35 22.65
C VAL A 693 3.85 11.94 22.27
N LEU A 694 5.02 11.57 22.77
CA LEU A 694 5.56 10.21 22.65
C LEU A 694 5.19 9.39 23.89
N VAL A 695 4.67 8.17 23.71
CA VAL A 695 4.22 7.31 24.82
C VAL A 695 4.89 5.95 24.73
N GLY A 696 5.72 5.57 25.71
CA GLY A 696 6.38 4.27 25.69
C GLY A 696 7.69 4.22 26.46
N SER A 697 8.62 3.36 26.05
CA SER A 697 9.86 3.12 26.80
C SER A 697 11.00 4.02 26.30
N ILE A 698 11.85 4.48 27.23
CA ILE A 698 13.06 5.23 26.86
C ILE A 698 14.03 4.38 26.03
N GLN A 699 13.98 3.06 26.20
CA GLN A 699 14.76 2.10 25.43
C GLN A 699 14.36 2.11 23.95
N ALA A 700 13.05 2.06 23.65
CA ALA A 700 12.54 2.14 22.29
C ALA A 700 12.92 3.49 21.63
N LEU A 701 12.80 4.59 22.38
CA LEU A 701 13.21 5.91 21.90
C LEU A 701 14.73 5.95 21.59
N SER A 702 15.56 5.46 22.51
CA SER A 702 17.02 5.41 22.33
C SER A 702 17.41 4.55 21.12
N GLN A 703 16.74 3.41 20.94
CA GLN A 703 16.95 2.55 19.78
C GLN A 703 16.60 3.27 18.48
N ALA A 704 15.43 3.92 18.40
CA ALA A 704 15.00 4.66 17.22
C ALA A 704 16.01 5.77 16.84
N VAL A 705 16.46 6.55 17.83
CA VAL A 705 17.41 7.65 17.63
C VAL A 705 18.78 7.15 17.16
N LYS A 706 19.29 6.07 17.77
CA LYS A 706 20.60 5.51 17.43
C LYS A 706 20.60 4.76 16.10
N ASN A 707 19.46 4.22 15.68
CA ASN A 707 19.34 3.45 14.45
C ASN A 707 19.35 4.37 13.21
N ALA A 708 20.56 4.68 12.75
CA ALA A 708 20.82 5.44 11.53
C ALA A 708 20.77 4.58 10.25
N ASN A 709 20.43 3.29 10.36
CA ASN A 709 20.26 2.44 9.19
C ASN A 709 19.00 2.88 8.43
N VAL A 710 19.15 3.93 7.62
CA VAL A 710 18.29 4.15 6.46
C VAL A 710 18.37 2.84 5.68
N GLN A 711 17.22 2.18 5.44
CA GLN A 711 17.19 0.96 4.63
C GLN A 711 18.05 1.18 3.39
N TYR A 712 19.16 0.46 3.31
CA TYR A 712 20.05 0.56 2.18
C TYR A 712 19.27 0.11 0.96
N ARG A 713 19.02 1.03 0.02
CA ARG A 713 18.31 0.73 -1.21
C ARG A 713 19.33 0.52 -2.32
N ASN A 714 19.29 -0.64 -2.95
CA ASN A 714 20.04 -0.89 -4.17
C ASN A 714 19.52 0.04 -5.28
N SER A 715 20.33 1.02 -5.67
CA SER A 715 20.06 1.96 -6.74
C SER A 715 21.35 2.18 -7.52
N GLY A 716 21.23 2.18 -8.85
CA GLY A 716 22.31 2.48 -9.78
C GLY A 716 22.35 3.93 -10.25
N LEU A 717 21.31 4.71 -9.97
CA LEU A 717 21.15 6.08 -10.48
C LEU A 717 22.39 6.95 -10.23
N ALA A 718 22.87 7.02 -8.97
CA ALA A 718 24.03 7.85 -8.62
C ALA A 718 25.32 7.39 -9.34
N SER A 719 25.52 6.08 -9.48
CA SER A 719 26.69 5.50 -10.16
C SER A 719 26.66 5.81 -11.67
N ARG A 720 25.49 5.65 -12.30
CA ARG A 720 25.28 5.99 -13.72
C ARG A 720 25.56 7.47 -13.99
N LEU A 721 25.06 8.36 -13.14
CA LEU A 721 25.29 9.80 -13.26
C LEU A 721 26.75 10.21 -13.03
N LYS A 722 27.52 9.49 -12.20
CA LYS A 722 28.96 9.75 -11.97
C LYS A 722 29.86 9.24 -13.09
N SER A 723 29.56 8.04 -13.61
CA SER A 723 30.42 7.30 -14.55
C SER A 723 30.74 8.03 -15.86
N HIS A 724 29.92 9.01 -16.26
CA HIS A 724 30.07 9.77 -17.49
C HIS A 724 30.62 11.20 -17.30
N SER A 725 30.87 11.63 -16.06
CA SER A 725 31.41 12.96 -15.75
C SER A 725 32.93 13.08 -15.95
N GLY A 726 33.57 12.06 -16.53
CA GLY A 726 35.02 11.95 -16.71
C GLY A 726 35.46 11.78 -18.17
N GLY A 727 34.67 12.28 -19.12
CA GLY A 727 35.01 12.35 -20.55
C GLY A 727 35.42 13.75 -20.96
#